data_AF-A0A381NZ57-F1
#
_entry.id   AF-A0A381NZ57-F1
#
_cell.length_a   1.000
_cell.length_b   1.000
_cell.length_c   1.000
_cell.angle_alpha   90.00
_cell.angle_beta   90.00
_cell.angle_gamma   90.00
#
_symmetry.space_group_name_H-M   'P 1'
#
loop_
_entity.id
_entity.type
_entity.pdbx_description
1 polymer ?
#
loop_
_entity_poly.entity_id
_entity_poly.type
_entity_poly.pdbx_seq_one_letter_code
_entity_poly.pdbx_strand_id
1 'polypeptide(L)'
;MRRLTIFFSLLLLWSCEDDKGDKSDPEVSIISPASGTTVNEIVTITCEATDNKEIDFVQFFVNDSLDSFLVSSEPYIFEWNTNNLENGTYSIKAVAQDVSENSAESSPISLTVDNSLSVPNSVEIENISYSLSLMTIRFRQSTEDDFKSYSILISGSSDSSDMVEIGNITEKSDTVFTTSDFDPTQQSWYFVLVTDVYGYSVLSAGYSVLDSHPTVPVLKVPRYNNGVLRFAWSINPDDDFLKYHLYSSTSGDMFGKTIIVTNNVKNDTTHSFVLNLTDPLKYYQIVVEDKWGFFSESSIVQAEMPFTMIKNYGGTQNERGYAVQQTSDGGYVIVGSSTSYGAGGSDLWILKVDASGEFSWSKTYGGQGNDVGKAIVQTSDGGYIITGYTKSFSSGGDMDLWLIKTDANGESCLYNDGGTCTQNSSKWVKSFGTSGNDYGNSVQETSEGDFIVAGKSGRIPSVFVVKTNYLGEKIWENLYGTGPGDRGQYIIERQDLGFLIVGKENPNNADDNLCLINIDTDGSEVWHSLYGGGSSDGGNHVSEVSGGGFIIAGSTKSYGNGNWDDMWLVKTSTGGSMEWQKTYGGNYTEIGNYVHEKVSGGYIITGSTESNGQGLYDIWVVSTDYTGNEIYSQTFGGNMDDKALRGSKSDNGELLIIGYTSSFGNGGDDVLFIKIDPNYHP
;
A
#
# COMPACT_ATOMS: atom_id res chain seq x y z
N MET A 1 -89.24 104.48 -72.39
CA MET A 1 -88.78 105.68 -73.13
C MET A 1 -87.81 106.43 -72.23
N ARG A 2 -86.61 106.84 -72.72
CA ARG A 2 -85.56 107.58 -71.95
C ARG A 2 -84.96 106.79 -70.75
N ARG A 3 -83.74 107.05 -70.26
CA ARG A 3 -82.46 107.57 -70.85
C ARG A 3 -81.31 107.34 -69.82
N LEU A 4 -80.04 107.28 -70.29
CA LEU A 4 -78.77 107.84 -69.72
C LEU A 4 -78.52 107.84 -68.18
N THR A 5 -77.33 107.69 -67.57
CA THR A 5 -75.87 107.82 -67.93
C THR A 5 -75.07 107.29 -66.70
N ILE A 6 -73.79 106.88 -66.67
CA ILE A 6 -72.74 106.35 -67.58
C ILE A 6 -71.63 105.78 -66.63
N PHE A 7 -71.02 104.59 -66.86
CA PHE A 7 -69.67 104.34 -67.45
C PHE A 7 -68.49 105.24 -66.96
N PHE A 8 -67.23 104.81 -66.83
CA PHE A 8 -66.46 103.57 -67.15
C PHE A 8 -65.67 103.15 -65.88
N SER A 9 -65.57 101.90 -65.41
CA SER A 9 -65.10 100.63 -66.02
C SER A 9 -63.57 100.50 -66.20
N LEU A 10 -62.97 99.59 -65.43
CA LEU A 10 -62.10 98.53 -65.96
C LEU A 10 -62.25 97.25 -65.10
N LEU A 11 -61.98 96.07 -65.68
CA LEU A 11 -62.27 94.75 -65.10
C LEU A 11 -61.01 94.06 -64.53
N LEU A 12 -61.19 93.28 -63.47
CA LEU A 12 -61.15 91.80 -63.56
C LEU A 12 -62.07 91.19 -62.49
N LEU A 13 -62.45 89.92 -62.63
CA LEU A 13 -63.49 89.26 -61.83
C LEU A 13 -63.09 87.86 -61.39
N TRP A 14 -63.26 87.58 -60.09
CA TRP A 14 -63.75 86.37 -59.39
C TRP A 14 -63.39 86.61 -57.91
N SER A 15 -64.28 86.79 -56.93
CA SER A 15 -65.42 85.97 -56.49
C SER A 15 -65.03 84.58 -55.96
N CYS A 16 -64.68 84.51 -54.68
CA CYS A 16 -65.51 83.73 -53.73
C CYS A 16 -65.39 84.29 -52.30
N GLU A 17 -66.04 83.59 -51.37
CA GLU A 17 -66.37 83.86 -49.97
C GLU A 17 -65.48 84.77 -49.09
N ASP A 18 -66.12 85.34 -48.05
CA ASP A 18 -65.43 85.82 -46.85
C ASP A 18 -64.63 84.65 -46.24
N ASP A 19 -63.31 84.75 -46.22
CA ASP A 19 -62.46 83.79 -45.54
C ASP A 19 -62.65 83.93 -44.01
N LYS A 20 -63.53 83.08 -43.48
CA LYS A 20 -63.73 82.95 -42.04
C LYS A 20 -62.55 82.17 -41.50
N GLY A 21 -61.49 82.91 -41.14
CA GLY A 21 -60.31 82.39 -40.46
C GLY A 21 -60.70 81.47 -39.30
N ASP A 22 -59.90 80.42 -39.11
CA ASP A 22 -60.36 79.15 -38.55
C ASP A 22 -60.83 79.22 -37.09
N LYS A 23 -61.73 78.30 -36.74
CA LYS A 23 -62.41 78.18 -35.45
C LYS A 23 -62.77 76.73 -35.07
N SER A 24 -62.20 75.71 -35.73
CA SER A 24 -62.04 74.43 -35.03
C SER A 24 -60.87 74.54 -34.06
N ASP A 25 -61.06 74.01 -32.87
CA ASP A 25 -59.95 73.64 -32.00
C ASP A 25 -59.44 72.26 -32.47
N PRO A 26 -58.13 71.98 -32.42
CA PRO A 26 -57.57 70.71 -32.87
C PRO A 26 -58.03 69.52 -32.02
N GLU A 27 -58.07 68.32 -32.59
CA GLU A 27 -58.25 67.07 -31.83
C GLU A 27 -56.87 66.51 -31.46
N VAL A 28 -56.62 66.28 -30.16
CA VAL A 28 -55.32 65.86 -29.63
C VAL A 28 -55.47 64.78 -28.56
N SER A 29 -54.69 63.70 -28.67
CA SER A 29 -54.72 62.59 -27.71
C SER A 29 -53.36 61.90 -27.56
N ILE A 30 -52.97 61.62 -26.31
CA ILE A 30 -51.78 60.81 -26.02
C ILE A 30 -52.14 59.34 -26.23
N ILE A 31 -51.51 58.70 -27.21
CA ILE A 31 -51.81 57.33 -27.64
C ILE A 31 -50.91 56.27 -26.98
N SER A 32 -49.75 56.67 -26.47
CA SER A 32 -48.82 55.81 -25.74
C SER A 32 -47.96 56.63 -24.76
N PRO A 33 -47.60 56.08 -23.59
CA PRO A 33 -48.15 54.89 -22.96
C PRO A 33 -49.60 55.11 -22.48
N ALA A 34 -50.29 54.03 -22.12
CA ALA A 34 -51.67 54.10 -21.64
C ALA A 34 -51.78 54.74 -20.24
N SER A 35 -52.90 55.41 -19.97
CA SER A 35 -53.20 55.92 -18.61
C SER A 35 -53.32 54.75 -17.62
N GLY A 36 -52.59 54.84 -16.51
CA GLY A 36 -52.45 53.79 -15.50
C GLY A 36 -51.16 52.95 -15.61
N THR A 37 -50.36 53.12 -16.67
CA THR A 37 -49.09 52.38 -16.84
C THR A 37 -48.03 52.81 -15.81
N THR A 38 -47.33 51.83 -15.22
CA THR A 38 -46.09 52.05 -14.46
C THR A 38 -44.92 52.22 -15.43
N VAL A 39 -44.06 53.20 -15.19
CA VAL A 39 -42.97 53.61 -16.08
C VAL A 39 -41.71 53.96 -15.29
N ASN A 40 -40.57 53.91 -15.99
CA ASN A 40 -39.22 54.10 -15.48
C ASN A 40 -38.28 54.55 -16.62
N GLU A 41 -37.02 54.89 -16.31
CA GLU A 41 -35.98 55.32 -17.28
C GLU A 41 -36.33 56.45 -18.23
N ILE A 42 -36.55 56.14 -19.50
CA ILE A 42 -36.90 57.09 -20.57
C ILE A 42 -38.16 56.55 -21.23
N VAL A 43 -39.22 57.33 -21.11
CA VAL A 43 -40.58 56.94 -21.46
C VAL A 43 -41.00 57.71 -22.70
N THR A 44 -41.09 57.02 -23.83
CA THR A 44 -41.56 57.59 -25.10
C THR A 44 -43.05 57.90 -25.01
N ILE A 45 -43.39 59.16 -24.75
CA ILE A 45 -44.76 59.68 -24.79
C ILE A 45 -45.09 60.05 -26.23
N THR A 46 -46.05 59.36 -26.85
CA THR A 46 -46.47 59.61 -28.24
C THR A 46 -47.88 60.20 -28.28
N CYS A 47 -48.04 61.32 -28.98
CA CYS A 47 -49.32 61.99 -29.18
C CYS A 47 -49.73 61.96 -30.67
N GLU A 48 -51.02 61.79 -30.92
CA GLU A 48 -51.63 62.16 -32.19
C GLU A 48 -52.32 63.53 -32.02
N ALA A 49 -52.20 64.39 -33.03
CA ALA A 49 -52.86 65.70 -33.08
C ALA A 49 -53.28 65.99 -34.52
N THR A 50 -54.52 66.40 -34.75
CA THR A 50 -55.09 66.63 -36.09
C THR A 50 -56.08 67.79 -36.08
N ASP A 51 -56.12 68.57 -37.15
CA ASP A 51 -57.13 69.61 -37.39
C ASP A 51 -57.55 69.59 -38.87
N ASN A 52 -58.46 70.48 -39.28
CA ASN A 52 -58.72 70.79 -40.69
C ASN A 52 -57.57 71.62 -41.32
N LYS A 53 -56.66 72.14 -40.48
CA LYS A 53 -55.42 72.85 -40.82
C LYS A 53 -54.18 72.08 -40.35
N GLU A 54 -53.02 72.69 -40.58
CA GLU A 54 -51.73 72.24 -40.07
C GLU A 54 -51.60 72.57 -38.57
N ILE A 55 -51.12 71.61 -37.78
CA ILE A 55 -50.78 71.80 -36.36
C ILE A 55 -49.42 72.49 -36.28
N ASP A 56 -49.34 73.64 -35.62
CA ASP A 56 -48.08 74.39 -35.43
C ASP A 56 -47.18 73.66 -34.41
N PHE A 57 -47.76 73.21 -33.29
CA PHE A 57 -47.07 72.37 -32.33
C PHE A 57 -48.01 71.56 -31.40
N VAL A 58 -47.42 70.54 -30.78
CA VAL A 58 -47.94 69.87 -29.58
C VAL A 58 -46.99 70.15 -28.41
N GLN A 59 -47.54 70.57 -27.27
CA GLN A 59 -46.78 70.91 -26.06
C GLN A 59 -47.19 69.99 -24.91
N PHE A 60 -46.22 69.27 -24.35
CA PHE A 60 -46.41 68.32 -23.24
C PHE A 60 -46.13 68.99 -21.89
N PHE A 61 -47.01 68.72 -20.93
CA PHE A 61 -46.96 69.21 -19.55
C PHE A 61 -46.94 68.03 -18.59
N VAL A 62 -46.10 68.12 -17.56
CA VAL A 62 -46.00 67.13 -16.46
C VAL A 62 -46.52 67.80 -15.18
N ASN A 63 -47.56 67.24 -14.57
CA ASN A 63 -48.23 67.78 -13.36
C ASN A 63 -48.64 69.28 -13.47
N ASP A 64 -49.05 69.72 -14.66
CA ASP A 64 -49.33 71.14 -15.00
C ASP A 64 -48.17 72.11 -14.60
N SER A 65 -46.92 71.63 -14.68
CA SER A 65 -45.72 72.45 -14.48
C SER A 65 -45.63 73.60 -15.49
N LEU A 66 -44.94 74.68 -15.10
CA LEU A 66 -44.55 75.77 -16.02
C LEU A 66 -43.49 75.30 -17.03
N ASP A 67 -42.67 74.31 -16.65
CA ASP A 67 -41.73 73.66 -17.57
C ASP A 67 -42.48 72.63 -18.43
N SER A 68 -42.35 72.77 -19.75
CA SER A 68 -43.14 72.04 -20.75
C SER A 68 -42.33 71.83 -22.03
N PHE A 69 -42.68 70.79 -22.80
CA PHE A 69 -41.88 70.28 -23.91
C PHE A 69 -42.64 70.44 -25.22
N LEU A 70 -42.17 71.33 -26.10
CA LEU A 70 -42.83 71.68 -27.36
C LEU A 70 -42.24 70.88 -28.54
N VAL A 71 -43.10 70.27 -29.35
CA VAL A 71 -42.76 69.46 -30.53
C VAL A 71 -43.53 70.01 -31.74
N SER A 72 -42.83 70.57 -32.72
CA SER A 72 -43.40 71.32 -33.84
C SER A 72 -43.43 70.54 -35.17
N SER A 73 -43.50 69.21 -35.12
CA SER A 73 -43.59 68.34 -36.30
C SER A 73 -43.94 66.90 -35.92
N GLU A 74 -44.69 66.20 -36.77
CA GLU A 74 -44.94 64.76 -36.61
C GLU A 74 -43.67 63.89 -36.77
N PRO A 75 -43.59 62.74 -36.07
CA PRO A 75 -44.50 62.28 -35.02
C PRO A 75 -44.29 63.06 -33.72
N TYR A 76 -45.38 63.46 -33.04
CA TYR A 76 -45.30 64.24 -31.81
C TYR A 76 -44.88 63.35 -30.62
N ILE A 77 -43.57 63.24 -30.42
CA ILE A 77 -42.94 62.39 -29.40
C ILE A 77 -42.21 63.24 -28.36
N PHE A 78 -42.42 62.93 -27.08
CA PHE A 78 -41.68 63.45 -25.94
C PHE A 78 -41.02 62.29 -25.18
N GLU A 79 -39.68 62.24 -25.21
CA GLU A 79 -38.89 61.27 -24.44
C GLU A 79 -38.75 61.75 -22.98
N TRP A 80 -39.59 61.21 -22.11
CA TRP A 80 -39.67 61.65 -20.72
C TRP A 80 -38.72 60.84 -19.82
N ASN A 81 -37.61 61.47 -19.41
CA ASN A 81 -36.66 60.87 -18.48
C ASN A 81 -37.19 60.92 -17.03
N THR A 82 -37.41 59.76 -16.40
CA THR A 82 -37.94 59.66 -15.03
C THR A 82 -36.89 59.37 -13.97
N ASN A 83 -35.64 59.04 -14.34
CA ASN A 83 -34.58 58.55 -13.43
C ASN A 83 -34.29 59.44 -12.20
N ASN A 84 -34.56 60.75 -12.30
CA ASN A 84 -34.33 61.73 -11.23
C ASN A 84 -35.63 62.21 -10.55
N LEU A 85 -36.76 61.53 -10.78
CA LEU A 85 -38.05 61.81 -10.18
C LEU A 85 -38.29 60.93 -8.93
N GLU A 86 -39.14 61.39 -8.02
CA GLU A 86 -39.61 60.59 -6.89
C GLU A 86 -40.62 59.53 -7.38
N ASN A 87 -40.61 58.33 -6.81
CA ASN A 87 -41.58 57.29 -7.18
C ASN A 87 -43.00 57.73 -6.75
N GLY A 88 -43.93 57.76 -7.68
CA GLY A 88 -45.26 58.36 -7.47
C GLY A 88 -46.05 58.54 -8.77
N THR A 89 -47.24 59.11 -8.66
CA THR A 89 -48.13 59.32 -9.82
C THR A 89 -47.93 60.70 -10.44
N TYR A 90 -47.76 60.73 -11.75
CA TYR A 90 -47.57 61.93 -12.56
C TYR A 90 -48.65 62.01 -13.65
N SER A 91 -49.26 63.18 -13.78
CA SER A 91 -50.24 63.51 -14.82
C SER A 91 -49.52 64.10 -16.04
N ILE A 92 -49.59 63.44 -17.18
CA ILE A 92 -49.08 63.95 -18.46
C ILE A 92 -50.25 64.47 -19.29
N LYS A 93 -50.14 65.71 -19.78
CA LYS A 93 -51.14 66.36 -20.64
C LYS A 93 -50.45 66.96 -21.86
N ALA A 94 -50.96 66.68 -23.04
CA ALA A 94 -50.56 67.35 -24.29
C ALA A 94 -51.59 68.43 -24.64
N VAL A 95 -51.11 69.57 -25.15
CA VAL A 95 -51.91 70.66 -25.73
C VAL A 95 -51.49 70.84 -27.17
N ALA A 96 -52.42 70.83 -28.12
CA ALA A 96 -52.13 71.12 -29.52
C ALA A 96 -52.59 72.55 -29.86
N GLN A 97 -51.84 73.23 -30.73
CA GLN A 97 -52.21 74.52 -31.29
C GLN A 97 -52.11 74.47 -32.82
N ASP A 98 -53.09 75.01 -33.53
CA ASP A 98 -53.08 75.14 -34.99
C ASP A 98 -52.33 76.40 -35.45
N VAL A 99 -52.03 76.49 -36.75
CA VAL A 99 -51.43 77.69 -37.37
C VAL A 99 -52.34 78.93 -37.38
N SER A 100 -53.53 78.87 -36.77
CA SER A 100 -54.52 79.96 -36.65
C SER A 100 -54.71 80.47 -35.22
N GLU A 101 -53.93 79.98 -34.24
CA GLU A 101 -54.02 80.25 -32.80
C GLU A 101 -55.23 79.62 -32.07
N ASN A 102 -55.94 78.64 -32.67
CA ASN A 102 -56.89 77.77 -31.98
C ASN A 102 -56.13 76.67 -31.21
N SER A 103 -56.66 76.20 -30.08
CA SER A 103 -55.94 75.22 -29.24
C SER A 103 -56.85 74.34 -28.40
N ALA A 104 -56.40 73.11 -28.14
CA ALA A 104 -57.12 72.11 -27.37
C ALA A 104 -56.20 71.35 -26.41
N GLU A 105 -56.74 70.96 -25.25
CA GLU A 105 -56.06 70.06 -24.31
C GLU A 105 -56.54 68.61 -24.51
N SER A 106 -55.59 67.68 -24.53
CA SER A 106 -55.88 66.24 -24.43
C SER A 106 -56.41 65.86 -23.05
N SER A 107 -57.12 64.74 -22.95
CA SER A 107 -57.42 64.14 -21.65
C SER A 107 -56.11 63.67 -20.98
N PRO A 108 -55.81 64.11 -19.75
CA PRO A 108 -54.54 63.79 -19.10
C PRO A 108 -54.43 62.28 -18.82
N ILE A 109 -53.24 61.72 -19.09
CA ILE A 109 -52.91 60.34 -18.71
C ILE A 109 -52.16 60.33 -17.37
N SER A 110 -52.45 59.33 -16.54
CA SER A 110 -51.88 59.18 -15.20
C SER A 110 -50.86 58.06 -15.21
N LEU A 111 -49.56 58.39 -15.21
CA LEU A 111 -48.47 57.42 -15.18
C LEU A 111 -47.91 57.27 -13.76
N THR A 112 -47.46 56.06 -13.41
CA THR A 112 -46.79 55.83 -12.11
C THR A 112 -45.31 55.65 -12.35
N VAL A 113 -44.49 56.61 -11.91
CA VAL A 113 -43.04 56.46 -11.90
C VAL A 113 -42.66 55.49 -10.79
N ASP A 114 -41.96 54.41 -11.13
CA ASP A 114 -41.38 53.50 -10.16
C ASP A 114 -39.94 53.14 -10.56
N ASN A 115 -39.02 54.07 -10.29
CA ASN A 115 -37.58 53.87 -10.55
C ASN A 115 -36.95 52.77 -9.66
N SER A 116 -37.72 52.07 -8.81
CA SER A 116 -37.23 50.83 -8.17
C SER A 116 -37.18 49.65 -9.15
N LEU A 117 -37.90 49.75 -10.28
CA LEU A 117 -37.89 48.80 -11.39
C LEU A 117 -36.74 49.04 -12.39
N SER A 118 -35.97 50.14 -12.24
CA SER A 118 -34.79 50.44 -13.05
C SER A 118 -33.51 49.71 -12.62
N VAL A 119 -33.59 48.85 -11.61
CA VAL A 119 -32.46 47.98 -11.25
C VAL A 119 -32.53 46.72 -12.13
N PRO A 120 -31.50 46.43 -12.96
CA PRO A 120 -31.53 45.29 -13.86
C PRO A 120 -31.63 43.95 -13.10
N ASN A 121 -32.06 42.87 -13.77
CA ASN A 121 -32.10 41.54 -13.15
C ASN A 121 -30.69 40.97 -12.94
N SER A 122 -30.49 40.25 -11.84
CA SER A 122 -29.18 39.68 -11.50
C SER A 122 -28.87 38.42 -12.28
N VAL A 123 -27.60 38.32 -12.69
CA VAL A 123 -27.06 37.18 -13.45
C VAL A 123 -26.40 36.20 -12.50
N GLU A 124 -26.80 34.93 -12.55
CA GLU A 124 -26.17 33.86 -11.78
C GLU A 124 -24.90 33.35 -12.47
N ILE A 125 -23.84 33.13 -11.68
CA ILE A 125 -22.70 32.29 -12.08
C ILE A 125 -23.17 30.84 -12.06
N GLU A 126 -23.02 30.14 -13.19
CA GLU A 126 -23.45 28.75 -13.35
C GLU A 126 -22.37 27.76 -12.90
N ASN A 127 -21.10 28.07 -13.15
CA ASN A 127 -19.95 27.28 -12.70
C ASN A 127 -18.66 28.10 -12.78
N ILE A 128 -17.70 27.76 -11.91
CA ILE A 128 -16.29 28.15 -12.05
C ILE A 128 -15.43 26.90 -12.08
N SER A 129 -14.66 26.74 -13.15
CA SER A 129 -13.76 25.60 -13.37
C SER A 129 -12.35 26.10 -13.67
N TYR A 130 -11.33 25.50 -13.07
CA TYR A 130 -9.93 25.91 -13.27
C TYR A 130 -9.02 24.73 -13.63
N SER A 131 -7.83 25.11 -14.10
CA SER A 131 -6.67 24.27 -14.38
C SER A 131 -5.45 24.92 -13.70
N LEU A 132 -4.22 24.49 -13.96
CA LEU A 132 -3.03 25.16 -13.40
C LEU A 132 -2.75 26.57 -13.94
N SER A 133 -3.31 26.95 -15.10
CA SER A 133 -2.93 28.18 -15.80
C SER A 133 -4.11 28.98 -16.33
N LEU A 134 -5.34 28.51 -16.09
CA LEU A 134 -6.56 29.14 -16.56
C LEU A 134 -7.74 28.75 -15.68
N MET A 135 -8.39 29.76 -15.09
CA MET A 135 -9.75 29.69 -14.54
C MET A 135 -10.75 30.15 -15.62
N THR A 136 -11.92 29.51 -15.65
CA THR A 136 -13.07 29.86 -16.49
C THR A 136 -14.29 30.06 -15.62
N ILE A 137 -14.90 31.24 -15.68
CA ILE A 137 -16.16 31.60 -15.02
C ILE A 137 -17.25 31.59 -16.09
N ARG A 138 -18.30 30.81 -15.87
CA ARG A 138 -19.48 30.76 -16.75
C ARG A 138 -20.68 31.31 -16.00
N PHE A 139 -21.40 32.22 -16.63
CA PHE A 139 -22.59 32.86 -16.06
C PHE A 139 -23.73 32.90 -17.09
N ARG A 140 -24.94 33.23 -16.63
CA ARG A 140 -26.10 33.36 -17.52
C ARG A 140 -26.09 34.66 -18.31
N GLN A 141 -26.68 34.63 -19.50
CA GLN A 141 -26.90 35.85 -20.26
C GLN A 141 -27.93 36.73 -19.53
N SER A 142 -27.68 38.04 -19.48
CA SER A 142 -28.69 39.02 -19.06
C SER A 142 -29.92 38.95 -19.97
N THR A 143 -31.08 39.16 -19.36
CA THR A 143 -32.36 39.38 -20.04
C THR A 143 -32.51 40.81 -20.57
N GLU A 144 -31.98 41.81 -19.87
CA GLU A 144 -32.32 43.23 -20.08
C GLU A 144 -31.96 43.76 -21.47
N ASP A 145 -32.92 44.32 -22.20
CA ASP A 145 -32.75 44.77 -23.59
C ASP A 145 -31.88 46.03 -23.71
N ASP A 146 -31.72 46.78 -22.62
CA ASP A 146 -30.88 47.97 -22.47
C ASP A 146 -29.53 47.69 -21.76
N PHE A 147 -29.13 46.42 -21.68
CA PHE A 147 -27.84 45.97 -21.15
C PHE A 147 -26.64 46.74 -21.75
N LYS A 148 -25.63 47.00 -20.91
CA LYS A 148 -24.36 47.66 -21.28
C LYS A 148 -23.13 46.83 -20.97
N SER A 149 -23.02 46.25 -19.77
CA SER A 149 -21.85 45.43 -19.40
C SER A 149 -22.06 44.49 -18.22
N TYR A 150 -21.21 43.45 -18.19
CA TYR A 150 -20.92 42.63 -17.02
C TYR A 150 -19.53 43.01 -16.47
N SER A 151 -19.44 43.49 -15.23
CA SER A 151 -18.17 43.55 -14.50
C SER A 151 -17.99 42.27 -13.67
N ILE A 152 -16.84 41.62 -13.82
CA ILE A 152 -16.46 40.40 -13.10
C ILE A 152 -15.64 40.81 -11.89
N LEU A 153 -16.13 40.47 -10.70
CA LEU A 153 -15.58 40.91 -9.41
C LEU A 153 -15.05 39.71 -8.61
N ILE A 154 -13.96 39.91 -7.89
CA ILE A 154 -13.43 38.97 -6.89
C ILE A 154 -13.39 39.64 -5.51
N SER A 155 -13.57 38.86 -4.44
CA SER A 155 -13.38 39.28 -3.04
C SER A 155 -12.85 38.15 -2.17
N GLY A 156 -12.20 38.50 -1.06
CA GLY A 156 -11.81 37.54 -0.01
C GLY A 156 -12.97 37.15 0.93
N SER A 157 -14.14 37.77 0.80
CA SER A 157 -15.30 37.56 1.68
C SER A 157 -16.61 37.38 0.90
N SER A 158 -17.59 36.77 1.55
CA SER A 158 -18.95 36.56 1.00
C SER A 158 -19.87 37.77 1.11
N ASP A 159 -19.47 38.79 1.89
CA ASP A 159 -20.28 39.96 2.24
C ASP A 159 -19.97 41.22 1.41
N SER A 160 -19.20 41.07 0.31
CA SER A 160 -18.89 42.11 -0.68
C SER A 160 -18.13 43.34 -0.16
N SER A 161 -17.49 43.26 1.03
CA SER A 161 -16.77 44.39 1.63
C SER A 161 -15.56 44.85 0.81
N ASP A 162 -14.81 43.89 0.27
CA ASP A 162 -13.49 44.12 -0.33
C ASP A 162 -13.45 43.56 -1.76
N MET A 163 -14.18 44.20 -2.67
CA MET A 163 -14.32 43.77 -4.07
C MET A 163 -13.30 44.44 -5.01
N VAL A 164 -12.80 43.67 -5.97
CA VAL A 164 -11.89 44.11 -7.04
C VAL A 164 -12.42 43.63 -8.39
N GLU A 165 -12.46 44.51 -9.40
CA GLU A 165 -12.79 44.13 -10.77
C GLU A 165 -11.59 43.47 -11.47
N ILE A 166 -11.82 42.28 -12.03
CA ILE A 166 -10.82 41.48 -12.76
C ILE A 166 -11.11 41.39 -14.27
N GLY A 167 -12.28 41.86 -14.71
CA GLY A 167 -12.64 41.95 -16.12
C GLY A 167 -13.98 42.63 -16.34
N ASN A 168 -14.18 43.18 -17.54
CA ASN A 168 -15.44 43.80 -17.96
C ASN A 168 -15.79 43.36 -19.39
N ILE A 169 -17.03 42.92 -19.61
CA ILE A 169 -17.54 42.37 -20.86
C ILE A 169 -18.74 43.21 -21.32
N THR A 170 -18.68 43.80 -22.52
CA THR A 170 -19.72 44.70 -23.07
C THR A 170 -20.62 44.04 -24.13
N GLU A 171 -20.38 42.78 -24.45
CA GLU A 171 -21.17 42.00 -25.41
C GLU A 171 -22.21 41.18 -24.64
N LYS A 172 -23.51 41.46 -24.82
CA LYS A 172 -24.59 40.80 -24.06
C LYS A 172 -24.50 39.28 -24.16
N SER A 173 -24.08 38.76 -25.31
CA SER A 173 -24.00 37.33 -25.62
C SER A 173 -22.71 36.62 -25.17
N ASP A 174 -21.69 37.34 -24.70
CA ASP A 174 -20.48 36.73 -24.13
C ASP A 174 -20.64 36.52 -22.62
N THR A 175 -20.74 35.25 -22.21
CA THR A 175 -21.01 34.86 -20.81
C THR A 175 -19.90 34.00 -20.20
N VAL A 176 -18.67 34.11 -20.76
CA VAL A 176 -17.53 33.27 -20.38
C VAL A 176 -16.28 34.12 -20.14
N PHE A 177 -16.01 34.44 -18.88
CA PHE A 177 -14.74 35.07 -18.50
C PHE A 177 -13.63 34.04 -18.27
N THR A 178 -12.39 34.36 -18.63
CA THR A 178 -11.21 33.54 -18.33
C THR A 178 -10.04 34.37 -17.81
N THR A 179 -9.30 33.84 -16.83
CA THR A 179 -8.12 34.48 -16.23
C THR A 179 -7.02 33.46 -15.96
N SER A 180 -5.76 33.87 -16.06
CA SER A 180 -4.58 33.13 -15.58
C SER A 180 -4.06 33.63 -14.23
N ASP A 181 -4.68 34.67 -13.67
CA ASP A 181 -4.35 35.27 -12.37
C ASP A 181 -5.47 34.92 -11.38
N PHE A 182 -5.21 33.89 -10.56
CA PHE A 182 -6.08 33.35 -9.51
C PHE A 182 -5.25 32.44 -8.59
N ASP A 183 -5.69 32.27 -7.35
CA ASP A 183 -5.13 31.31 -6.39
C ASP A 183 -6.28 30.52 -5.76
N PRO A 184 -6.46 29.22 -6.08
CA PRO A 184 -7.54 28.43 -5.52
C PRO A 184 -7.20 27.90 -4.10
N THR A 185 -5.94 28.00 -3.66
CA THR A 185 -5.52 27.55 -2.31
C THR A 185 -6.08 28.43 -1.19
N GLN A 186 -6.56 29.64 -1.53
CA GLN A 186 -7.20 30.60 -0.64
C GLN A 186 -8.66 30.82 -1.06
N GLN A 187 -9.59 30.72 -0.12
CA GLN A 187 -11.02 30.81 -0.42
C GLN A 187 -11.37 32.19 -0.97
N SER A 188 -11.78 32.22 -2.24
CA SER A 188 -12.09 33.45 -2.98
C SER A 188 -13.53 33.43 -3.47
N TRP A 189 -14.20 34.58 -3.44
CA TRP A 189 -15.61 34.74 -3.84
C TRP A 189 -15.70 35.56 -5.12
N TYR A 190 -16.40 35.02 -6.12
CA TYR A 190 -16.57 35.65 -7.43
C TYR A 190 -18.01 36.10 -7.65
N PHE A 191 -18.18 37.23 -8.32
CA PHE A 191 -19.48 37.86 -8.54
C PHE A 191 -19.55 38.47 -9.94
N VAL A 192 -20.77 38.64 -10.46
CA VAL A 192 -21.06 39.39 -11.70
C VAL A 192 -21.91 40.59 -11.34
N LEU A 193 -21.45 41.78 -11.70
CA LEU A 193 -22.22 43.03 -11.62
C LEU A 193 -22.78 43.33 -13.01
N VAL A 194 -24.11 43.24 -13.17
CA VAL A 194 -24.80 43.63 -14.41
C VAL A 194 -25.04 45.13 -14.38
N THR A 195 -24.74 45.83 -15.47
CA THR A 195 -24.96 47.29 -15.62
C THR A 195 -25.69 47.56 -16.94
N ASP A 196 -26.68 48.46 -16.90
CA ASP A 196 -27.45 48.97 -18.05
C ASP A 196 -26.88 50.27 -18.64
N VAL A 197 -27.43 50.71 -19.79
CA VAL A 197 -27.03 51.95 -20.47
C VAL A 197 -27.13 53.19 -19.58
N TYR A 198 -28.14 53.27 -18.71
CA TYR A 198 -28.42 54.41 -17.85
C TYR A 198 -27.51 54.48 -16.61
N GLY A 199 -26.94 53.35 -16.19
CA GLY A 199 -25.98 53.22 -15.11
C GLY A 199 -26.55 52.74 -13.79
N TYR A 200 -27.74 52.13 -13.77
CA TYR A 200 -28.10 51.28 -12.64
C TYR A 200 -27.27 49.98 -12.71
N SER A 201 -27.27 49.21 -11.63
CA SER A 201 -26.55 47.95 -11.59
C SER A 201 -27.04 47.04 -10.47
N VAL A 202 -26.82 45.74 -10.65
CA VAL A 202 -27.14 44.71 -9.66
C VAL A 202 -26.01 43.69 -9.56
N LEU A 203 -25.75 43.22 -8.34
CA LEU A 203 -24.74 42.21 -8.05
C LEU A 203 -25.36 40.80 -8.02
N SER A 204 -24.63 39.81 -8.53
CA SER A 204 -24.98 38.39 -8.39
C SER A 204 -24.89 37.91 -6.94
N ALA A 205 -25.42 36.72 -6.67
CA ALA A 205 -24.94 35.93 -5.53
C ALA A 205 -23.46 35.59 -5.73
N GLY A 206 -22.69 35.50 -4.63
CA GLY A 206 -21.27 35.16 -4.67
C GLY A 206 -21.03 33.66 -4.85
N TYR A 207 -20.15 33.29 -5.77
CA TYR A 207 -19.70 31.92 -6.01
C TYR A 207 -18.31 31.72 -5.41
N SER A 208 -18.17 30.87 -4.39
CA SER A 208 -16.88 30.61 -3.75
C SER A 208 -16.06 29.53 -4.48
N VAL A 209 -14.78 29.78 -4.68
CA VAL A 209 -13.77 28.78 -5.07
C VAL A 209 -12.81 28.57 -3.91
N LEU A 210 -12.55 27.31 -3.60
CA LEU A 210 -11.48 26.84 -2.72
C LEU A 210 -11.08 25.44 -3.20
N ASP A 211 -9.79 25.19 -3.29
CA ASP A 211 -9.23 23.90 -3.70
C ASP A 211 -9.46 22.83 -2.62
N SER A 212 -9.67 21.59 -3.05
CA SER A 212 -9.92 20.46 -2.14
C SER A 212 -8.68 19.59 -1.99
N HIS A 213 -8.32 19.27 -0.74
CA HIS A 213 -7.32 18.22 -0.46
C HIS A 213 -7.58 16.96 -1.31
N PRO A 214 -6.54 16.29 -1.82
CA PRO A 214 -6.70 15.15 -2.71
C PRO A 214 -7.53 14.02 -2.11
N THR A 215 -8.23 13.29 -2.95
CA THR A 215 -8.89 12.03 -2.60
C THR A 215 -7.88 11.04 -1.98
N VAL A 216 -8.14 10.66 -0.73
CA VAL A 216 -7.26 9.80 0.08
C VAL A 216 -6.99 8.45 -0.61
N PRO A 217 -5.72 8.08 -0.87
CA PRO A 217 -5.37 6.81 -1.47
C PRO A 217 -5.51 5.64 -0.47
N VAL A 218 -6.13 4.54 -0.92
CA VAL A 218 -6.24 3.30 -0.14
C VAL A 218 -5.01 2.43 -0.40
N LEU A 219 -4.06 2.43 0.54
CA LEU A 219 -2.95 1.48 0.55
C LEU A 219 -3.44 0.09 0.97
N LYS A 220 -3.20 -0.92 0.14
CA LYS A 220 -3.43 -2.32 0.53
C LYS A 220 -2.31 -2.80 1.44
N VAL A 221 -2.63 -3.72 2.34
CA VAL A 221 -1.65 -4.42 3.19
C VAL A 221 -0.54 -5.00 2.30
N PRO A 222 0.73 -4.62 2.48
CA PRO A 222 1.83 -5.11 1.66
C PRO A 222 2.04 -6.61 1.88
N ARG A 223 2.25 -7.37 0.81
CA ARG A 223 2.47 -8.83 0.87
C ARG A 223 3.91 -9.20 0.56
N TYR A 224 4.47 -10.04 1.42
CA TYR A 224 5.72 -10.73 1.17
C TYR A 224 5.52 -11.87 0.16
N ASN A 225 6.47 -12.06 -0.75
CA ASN A 225 6.53 -13.24 -1.61
C ASN A 225 7.98 -13.47 -2.06
N ASN A 226 8.61 -14.55 -1.56
CA ASN A 226 9.96 -15.02 -1.96
C ASN A 226 11.01 -13.91 -1.99
N GLY A 227 11.29 -13.31 -0.82
CA GLY A 227 12.20 -12.18 -0.65
C GLY A 227 11.64 -10.80 -1.06
N VAL A 228 10.58 -10.73 -1.88
CA VAL A 228 10.06 -9.45 -2.41
C VAL A 228 8.85 -8.96 -1.61
N LEU A 229 8.91 -7.73 -1.10
CA LEU A 229 7.75 -7.06 -0.51
C LEU A 229 7.01 -6.25 -1.58
N ARG A 230 5.69 -6.45 -1.71
CA ARG A 230 4.86 -5.89 -2.79
C ARG A 230 3.77 -4.96 -2.24
N PHE A 231 3.69 -3.78 -2.84
CA PHE A 231 2.77 -2.69 -2.49
C PHE A 231 1.81 -2.41 -3.64
N ALA A 232 0.56 -2.11 -3.31
CA ALA A 232 -0.41 -1.58 -4.26
C ALA A 232 -1.39 -0.62 -3.56
N TRP A 233 -1.71 0.49 -4.21
CA TRP A 233 -2.70 1.46 -3.73
C TRP A 233 -3.80 1.72 -4.77
N SER A 234 -4.85 2.42 -4.38
CA SER A 234 -5.87 2.92 -5.31
C SER A 234 -5.32 4.06 -6.16
N ILE A 235 -5.71 4.09 -7.44
CA ILE A 235 -5.55 5.29 -8.28
C ILE A 235 -6.30 6.46 -7.64
N ASN A 236 -5.61 7.57 -7.45
CA ASN A 236 -6.23 8.85 -7.10
C ASN A 236 -7.02 9.36 -8.35
N PRO A 237 -8.29 9.77 -8.21
CA PRO A 237 -9.11 10.22 -9.34
C PRO A 237 -8.82 11.66 -9.80
N ASP A 238 -8.24 12.52 -8.97
CA ASP A 238 -8.28 13.99 -9.12
C ASP A 238 -7.40 14.49 -10.29
N ASP A 239 -7.92 15.40 -11.12
CA ASP A 239 -7.25 15.84 -12.37
C ASP A 239 -5.98 16.67 -12.14
N ASP A 240 -5.86 17.25 -10.96
CA ASP A 240 -4.75 18.04 -10.46
C ASP A 240 -3.68 17.21 -9.70
N PHE A 241 -3.81 15.88 -9.62
CA PHE A 241 -2.75 14.96 -9.15
C PHE A 241 -1.34 15.33 -9.64
N LEU A 242 -0.34 15.38 -8.74
CA LEU A 242 1.07 15.57 -9.08
C LEU A 242 1.88 14.28 -8.95
N LYS A 243 1.79 13.60 -7.80
CA LYS A 243 2.62 12.43 -7.46
C LYS A 243 2.11 11.67 -6.23
N TYR A 244 2.59 10.44 -6.06
CA TYR A 244 2.56 9.69 -4.80
C TYR A 244 3.95 9.65 -4.15
N HIS A 245 3.98 9.55 -2.82
CA HIS A 245 5.17 9.22 -2.02
C HIS A 245 4.85 8.00 -1.13
N LEU A 246 5.58 6.90 -1.30
CA LEU A 246 5.50 5.74 -0.39
C LEU A 246 6.51 5.92 0.74
N TYR A 247 6.04 5.88 1.98
CA TYR A 247 6.85 6.05 3.18
C TYR A 247 6.99 4.75 3.98
N SER A 248 8.06 4.66 4.76
CA SER A 248 8.21 3.69 5.85
C SER A 248 8.66 4.34 7.17
N SER A 249 8.29 3.75 8.30
CA SER A 249 8.87 4.06 9.62
C SER A 249 8.93 2.81 10.50
N THR A 250 9.79 2.79 11.52
CA THR A 250 9.72 1.82 12.62
C THR A 250 8.70 2.20 13.70
N SER A 251 8.14 3.41 13.65
CA SER A 251 7.11 3.89 14.58
C SER A 251 5.69 3.75 14.01
N GLY A 252 4.74 3.32 14.84
CA GLY A 252 3.35 3.05 14.44
C GLY A 252 2.50 4.29 14.15
N ASP A 253 2.99 5.47 14.52
CA ASP A 253 2.44 6.79 14.17
C ASP A 253 3.14 7.41 12.94
N MET A 254 4.03 6.66 12.28
CA MET A 254 4.91 7.11 11.20
C MET A 254 5.83 8.30 11.59
N PHE A 255 6.12 8.52 12.87
CA PHE A 255 7.16 9.47 13.30
C PHE A 255 8.50 9.12 12.64
N GLY A 256 9.24 10.13 12.17
CA GLY A 256 10.54 9.94 11.51
C GLY A 256 10.48 9.22 10.14
N LYS A 257 9.31 9.17 9.48
CA LYS A 257 9.13 8.43 8.22
C LYS A 257 10.09 8.83 7.09
N THR A 258 10.61 7.83 6.38
CA THR A 258 11.50 7.96 5.22
C THR A 258 10.79 7.59 3.93
N ILE A 259 11.13 8.25 2.82
CA ILE A 259 10.59 7.93 1.49
C ILE A 259 11.28 6.66 0.96
N ILE A 260 10.48 5.69 0.51
CA ILE A 260 10.91 4.53 -0.27
C ILE A 260 10.96 4.91 -1.77
N VAL A 261 9.87 5.48 -2.28
CA VAL A 261 9.73 5.86 -3.69
C VAL A 261 8.80 7.06 -3.85
N THR A 262 9.10 7.91 -4.83
CA THR A 262 8.23 8.97 -5.34
C THR A 262 7.77 8.56 -6.75
N ASN A 263 6.47 8.63 -7.03
CA ASN A 263 5.93 8.24 -8.34
C ASN A 263 5.02 9.33 -8.92
N ASN A 264 5.44 9.94 -10.04
CA ASN A 264 4.73 11.03 -10.71
C ASN A 264 3.72 10.53 -11.77
N VAL A 265 3.47 9.21 -11.87
CA VAL A 265 2.58 8.61 -12.85
C VAL A 265 1.28 8.17 -12.17
N LYS A 266 0.19 8.92 -12.40
CA LYS A 266 -1.14 8.73 -11.76
C LYS A 266 -1.63 7.26 -11.77
N ASN A 267 -1.36 6.56 -12.87
CA ASN A 267 -1.81 5.19 -13.12
C ASN A 267 -0.84 4.10 -12.60
N ASP A 268 0.39 4.43 -12.22
CA ASP A 268 1.32 3.45 -11.65
C ASP A 268 1.16 3.42 -10.13
N THR A 269 0.27 2.53 -9.69
CA THR A 269 -0.16 2.42 -8.29
C THR A 269 0.46 1.21 -7.58
N THR A 270 1.65 0.79 -8.02
CA THR A 270 2.36 -0.37 -7.48
C THR A 270 3.81 -0.06 -7.17
N HIS A 271 4.39 -0.79 -6.22
CA HIS A 271 5.82 -0.78 -5.98
C HIS A 271 6.28 -2.13 -5.39
N SER A 272 7.55 -2.48 -5.57
CA SER A 272 8.13 -3.66 -4.93
C SER A 272 9.64 -3.56 -4.82
N PHE A 273 10.20 -4.06 -3.72
CA PHE A 273 11.65 -4.17 -3.50
C PHE A 273 11.99 -5.50 -2.81
N VAL A 274 13.24 -5.95 -2.94
CA VAL A 274 13.78 -7.07 -2.16
C VAL A 274 13.97 -6.60 -0.72
N LEU A 275 13.33 -7.29 0.22
CA LEU A 275 13.34 -6.96 1.64
C LEU A 275 14.66 -7.42 2.27
N ASN A 276 15.38 -6.53 2.97
CA ASN A 276 16.38 -6.99 3.92
C ASN A 276 15.66 -7.71 5.06
N LEU A 277 15.84 -9.02 5.20
CA LEU A 277 15.10 -9.81 6.18
C LEU A 277 15.47 -9.47 7.64
N THR A 278 16.66 -8.91 7.89
CA THR A 278 17.10 -8.53 9.23
C THR A 278 16.78 -7.08 9.61
N ASP A 279 16.15 -6.30 8.72
CA ASP A 279 15.60 -4.99 9.09
C ASP A 279 14.45 -5.15 10.11
N PRO A 280 14.34 -4.25 11.12
CA PRO A 280 13.16 -4.19 11.97
C PRO A 280 11.87 -4.04 11.16
N LEU A 281 10.78 -4.68 11.61
CA LEU A 281 9.46 -4.55 10.96
C LEU A 281 9.03 -3.09 10.90
N LYS A 282 8.51 -2.67 9.74
CA LYS A 282 8.13 -1.29 9.45
C LYS A 282 6.64 -1.14 9.24
N TYR A 283 6.17 0.06 9.55
CA TYR A 283 4.89 0.61 9.16
C TYR A 283 5.05 1.37 7.84
N TYR A 284 4.00 1.40 7.04
CA TYR A 284 3.97 1.97 5.70
C TYR A 284 2.74 2.85 5.50
N GLN A 285 2.89 3.87 4.66
CA GLN A 285 1.85 4.83 4.32
C GLN A 285 2.11 5.37 2.92
N ILE A 286 1.07 5.54 2.11
CA ILE A 286 1.17 6.25 0.82
C ILE A 286 0.55 7.65 1.01
N VAL A 287 1.27 8.67 0.59
CA VAL A 287 0.81 10.06 0.57
C VAL A 287 0.63 10.46 -0.90
N VAL A 288 -0.46 11.14 -1.23
CA VAL A 288 -0.65 11.79 -2.52
C VAL A 288 -0.45 13.30 -2.35
N GLU A 289 0.16 13.94 -3.33
CA GLU A 289 0.31 15.39 -3.45
C GLU A 289 -0.30 15.82 -4.80
N ASP A 290 -1.08 16.89 -4.80
CA ASP A 290 -1.57 17.57 -6.00
C ASP A 290 -0.56 18.62 -6.50
N LYS A 291 -0.94 19.34 -7.56
CA LYS A 291 -0.12 20.38 -8.18
C LYS A 291 -0.19 21.74 -7.47
N TRP A 292 -1.12 21.93 -6.52
CA TRP A 292 -1.26 23.13 -5.69
C TRP A 292 -0.49 23.04 -4.38
N GLY A 293 -0.13 21.82 -3.97
CA GLY A 293 0.68 21.52 -2.80
C GLY A 293 -0.11 21.05 -1.57
N PHE A 294 -1.42 20.77 -1.71
CA PHE A 294 -2.10 20.00 -0.67
C PHE A 294 -1.70 18.53 -0.77
N PHE A 295 -2.03 17.79 0.30
CA PHE A 295 -1.73 16.37 0.38
C PHE A 295 -2.77 15.64 1.21
N SER A 296 -2.84 14.34 0.98
CA SER A 296 -3.69 13.39 1.72
C SER A 296 -2.92 12.10 1.97
N GLU A 297 -3.05 11.56 3.18
CA GLU A 297 -2.32 10.35 3.60
C GLU A 297 -3.24 9.15 3.79
N SER A 298 -2.77 7.96 3.42
CA SER A 298 -3.50 6.71 3.68
C SER A 298 -3.53 6.36 5.17
N SER A 299 -4.38 5.38 5.50
CA SER A 299 -4.19 4.55 6.69
C SER A 299 -2.77 3.98 6.74
N ILE A 300 -2.22 3.90 7.96
CA ILE A 300 -0.93 3.27 8.24
C ILE A 300 -1.13 1.75 8.30
N VAL A 301 -0.24 0.99 7.66
CA VAL A 301 -0.30 -0.48 7.61
C VAL A 301 1.07 -1.11 7.88
N GLN A 302 1.11 -2.32 8.45
CA GLN A 302 2.28 -3.19 8.41
C GLN A 302 2.12 -4.22 7.29
N ALA A 303 3.19 -4.92 6.93
CA ALA A 303 3.16 -6.00 5.96
C ALA A 303 2.68 -7.34 6.57
N GLU A 304 1.98 -8.15 5.77
CA GLU A 304 1.76 -9.57 6.05
C GLU A 304 3.07 -10.33 5.78
N MET A 305 3.71 -10.84 6.85
CA MET A 305 4.99 -11.56 6.80
C MET A 305 4.81 -13.04 7.18
N PRO A 306 5.51 -13.99 6.53
CA PRO A 306 5.44 -15.42 6.87
C PRO A 306 6.23 -15.82 8.13
N PHE A 307 6.74 -14.86 8.91
CA PHE A 307 7.58 -15.11 10.08
C PHE A 307 7.20 -14.18 11.24
N THR A 308 7.25 -14.70 12.46
CA THR A 308 7.07 -13.90 13.69
C THR A 308 8.40 -13.36 14.21
N MET A 309 9.52 -13.99 13.83
CA MET A 309 10.87 -13.60 14.25
C MET A 309 11.90 -14.12 13.23
N ILE A 310 12.90 -13.29 12.96
CA ILE A 310 14.09 -13.63 12.19
C ILE A 310 15.29 -12.89 12.80
N LYS A 311 16.41 -13.59 12.97
CA LYS A 311 17.62 -13.08 13.63
C LYS A 311 18.87 -13.71 13.01
N ASN A 312 19.92 -12.93 12.78
CA ASN A 312 21.26 -13.43 12.46
C ASN A 312 22.18 -13.31 13.69
N TYR A 313 23.11 -14.25 13.88
CA TYR A 313 24.09 -14.22 14.97
C TYR A 313 25.47 -14.72 14.53
N GLY A 314 26.49 -13.88 14.70
CA GLY A 314 27.88 -14.23 14.47
C GLY A 314 28.81 -13.02 14.61
N GLY A 315 30.06 -13.19 14.20
CA GLY A 315 31.12 -12.18 14.33
C GLY A 315 31.51 -11.54 13.01
N THR A 316 32.72 -11.84 12.55
CA THR A 316 33.27 -11.33 11.28
C THR A 316 33.85 -12.44 10.39
N GLN A 317 33.68 -13.70 10.80
CA GLN A 317 34.12 -14.89 10.07
C GLN A 317 32.90 -15.80 9.78
N ASN A 318 32.99 -17.12 10.01
CA ASN A 318 31.96 -18.09 9.62
C ASN A 318 31.36 -18.81 10.83
N GLU A 319 30.10 -18.50 11.10
CA GLU A 319 29.23 -19.12 12.10
C GLU A 319 28.09 -19.89 11.40
N ARG A 320 27.80 -21.12 11.84
CA ARG A 320 26.75 -21.97 11.24
C ARG A 320 25.96 -22.74 12.29
N GLY A 321 24.64 -22.57 12.32
CA GLY A 321 23.75 -23.29 13.24
C GLY A 321 23.33 -24.64 12.67
N TYR A 322 23.49 -25.71 13.45
CA TYR A 322 23.16 -27.08 13.05
C TYR A 322 21.95 -27.67 13.80
N ALA A 323 21.56 -27.13 14.96
CA ALA A 323 20.27 -27.42 15.58
C ALA A 323 19.77 -26.29 16.47
N VAL A 324 18.44 -26.22 16.65
CA VAL A 324 17.74 -25.29 17.54
C VAL A 324 16.65 -26.05 18.31
N GLN A 325 16.40 -25.66 19.55
CA GLN A 325 15.28 -26.13 20.36
C GLN A 325 14.72 -24.96 21.17
N GLN A 326 13.39 -24.91 21.35
CA GLN A 326 12.81 -24.08 22.39
C GLN A 326 13.17 -24.66 23.77
N THR A 327 13.47 -23.78 24.72
CA THR A 327 13.81 -24.15 26.10
C THR A 327 12.65 -23.85 27.03
N SER A 328 12.59 -24.56 28.16
CA SER A 328 11.52 -24.47 29.17
C SER A 328 11.34 -23.11 29.86
N ASP A 329 12.22 -22.14 29.60
CA ASP A 329 12.07 -20.72 29.95
C ASP A 329 11.31 -19.89 28.88
N GLY A 330 10.87 -20.53 27.79
CA GLY A 330 10.22 -19.91 26.63
C GLY A 330 11.18 -19.36 25.57
N GLY A 331 12.48 -19.27 25.87
CA GLY A 331 13.54 -18.88 24.92
C GLY A 331 14.01 -20.03 24.05
N TYR A 332 15.19 -19.90 23.44
CA TYR A 332 15.72 -20.90 22.51
C TYR A 332 17.20 -21.16 22.76
N VAL A 333 17.63 -22.41 22.58
CA VAL A 333 19.05 -22.79 22.54
C VAL A 333 19.40 -23.27 21.13
N ILE A 334 20.54 -22.81 20.64
CA ILE A 334 21.10 -23.09 19.32
C ILE A 334 22.46 -23.75 19.52
N VAL A 335 22.78 -24.77 18.74
CA VAL A 335 24.15 -25.29 18.62
C VAL A 335 24.63 -25.21 17.17
N GLY A 336 25.92 -24.93 17.02
CA GLY A 336 26.56 -24.73 15.73
C GLY A 336 28.07 -24.94 15.77
N SER A 337 28.74 -24.28 14.85
CA SER A 337 30.18 -24.02 14.87
C SER A 337 30.45 -22.54 14.63
N SER A 338 31.54 -22.02 15.20
CA SER A 338 32.02 -20.64 15.00
C SER A 338 33.50 -20.66 14.61
N THR A 339 33.97 -19.69 13.81
CA THR A 339 35.40 -19.36 13.69
C THR A 339 35.73 -17.96 14.21
N SER A 340 34.73 -17.10 14.43
CA SER A 340 34.88 -15.82 15.14
C SER A 340 35.15 -15.99 16.64
N TYR A 341 34.63 -17.05 17.26
CA TYR A 341 34.72 -17.31 18.69
C TYR A 341 35.27 -18.71 18.95
N GLY A 342 36.29 -18.83 19.79
CA GLY A 342 36.88 -20.13 20.11
C GLY A 342 38.37 -20.07 20.41
N ALA A 343 39.04 -21.17 20.14
CA ALA A 343 40.40 -21.48 20.55
C ALA A 343 41.25 -22.12 19.44
N GLY A 344 40.96 -21.89 18.15
CA GLY A 344 41.86 -22.28 17.07
C GLY A 344 41.28 -22.22 15.66
N GLY A 345 40.73 -23.34 15.20
CA GLY A 345 40.03 -23.43 13.93
C GLY A 345 38.57 -23.03 14.10
N SER A 346 37.64 -23.95 13.83
CA SER A 346 36.25 -23.78 14.22
C SER A 346 35.97 -24.50 15.55
N ASP A 347 35.30 -23.85 16.49
CA ASP A 347 34.88 -24.45 17.76
C ASP A 347 33.36 -24.74 17.76
N LEU A 348 32.94 -25.73 18.56
CA LEU A 348 31.53 -26.02 18.81
C LEU A 348 30.94 -24.85 19.58
N TRP A 349 29.93 -24.20 19.02
CA TRP A 349 29.31 -23.00 19.60
C TRP A 349 27.90 -23.31 20.09
N ILE A 350 27.60 -22.95 21.35
CA ILE A 350 26.24 -22.92 21.89
C ILE A 350 25.85 -21.46 22.10
N LEU A 351 24.67 -21.08 21.63
CA LEU A 351 24.05 -19.78 21.83
C LEU A 351 22.68 -19.96 22.49
N LYS A 352 22.45 -19.27 23.61
CA LYS A 352 21.14 -19.15 24.26
C LYS A 352 20.58 -17.75 24.00
N VAL A 353 19.33 -17.71 23.58
CA VAL A 353 18.53 -16.49 23.42
C VAL A 353 17.23 -16.57 24.22
N ASP A 354 16.61 -15.42 24.42
CA ASP A 354 15.30 -15.30 25.07
C ASP A 354 14.14 -15.56 24.08
N ALA A 355 12.90 -15.40 24.55
CA ALA A 355 11.69 -15.63 23.76
C ALA A 355 11.52 -14.66 22.56
N SER A 356 12.24 -13.54 22.55
CA SER A 356 12.26 -12.53 21.49
C SER A 356 13.49 -12.63 20.56
N GLY A 357 14.35 -13.61 20.81
CA GLY A 357 15.60 -13.81 20.05
C GLY A 357 16.70 -12.81 20.43
N GLU A 358 16.67 -12.26 21.64
CA GLU A 358 17.76 -11.43 22.16
C GLU A 358 18.80 -12.28 22.92
N PHE A 359 20.06 -11.86 22.84
CA PHE A 359 21.20 -12.60 23.40
C PHE A 359 21.08 -12.79 24.92
N SER A 360 21.19 -14.03 25.39
CA SER A 360 21.26 -14.36 26.82
C SER A 360 22.67 -14.77 27.25
N TRP A 361 23.25 -15.79 26.61
CA TRP A 361 24.64 -16.21 26.81
C TRP A 361 25.14 -17.06 25.63
N SER A 362 26.46 -17.21 25.50
CA SER A 362 27.06 -18.16 24.56
C SER A 362 28.30 -18.84 25.14
N LYS A 363 28.65 -20.02 24.62
CA LYS A 363 29.75 -20.87 25.07
C LYS A 363 30.43 -21.53 23.87
N THR A 364 31.74 -21.69 23.92
CA THR A 364 32.54 -22.41 22.92
C THR A 364 33.23 -23.62 23.53
N TYR A 365 33.32 -24.71 22.79
CA TYR A 365 33.96 -25.97 23.19
C TYR A 365 34.83 -26.48 22.04
N GLY A 366 36.06 -26.81 22.34
CA GLY A 366 37.04 -27.22 21.33
C GLY A 366 38.46 -26.87 21.73
N GLY A 367 39.29 -26.64 20.72
CA GLY A 367 40.71 -26.34 20.83
C GLY A 367 41.33 -25.94 19.49
N GLN A 368 42.58 -26.31 19.25
CA GLN A 368 43.35 -25.86 18.08
C GLN A 368 42.90 -26.47 16.74
N GLY A 369 41.99 -27.45 16.75
CA GLY A 369 41.45 -28.16 15.58
C GLY A 369 40.13 -27.56 15.07
N ASN A 370 39.29 -28.43 14.49
CA ASN A 370 37.92 -28.13 14.10
C ASN A 370 36.96 -29.02 14.88
N ASP A 371 36.16 -28.42 15.74
CA ASP A 371 35.18 -29.05 16.61
C ASP A 371 33.80 -28.46 16.27
N VAL A 372 32.76 -29.29 16.14
CA VAL A 372 31.47 -28.86 15.56
C VAL A 372 30.31 -29.58 16.25
N GLY A 373 29.34 -28.82 16.76
CA GLY A 373 28.09 -29.37 17.28
C GLY A 373 27.08 -29.62 16.16
N LYS A 374 26.29 -30.68 16.27
CA LYS A 374 25.27 -31.07 15.29
C LYS A 374 23.87 -31.14 15.85
N ALA A 375 23.70 -31.59 17.08
CA ALA A 375 22.41 -31.59 17.76
C ALA A 375 22.57 -31.25 19.25
N ILE A 376 21.53 -30.60 19.79
CA ILE A 376 21.40 -30.20 21.19
C ILE A 376 19.99 -30.53 21.66
N VAL A 377 19.87 -31.01 22.89
CA VAL A 377 18.61 -31.23 23.61
C VAL A 377 18.74 -30.69 25.03
N GLN A 378 17.80 -29.85 25.48
CA GLN A 378 17.65 -29.49 26.89
C GLN A 378 17.19 -30.74 27.66
N THR A 379 17.96 -31.13 28.67
CA THR A 379 17.74 -32.35 29.44
C THR A 379 16.79 -32.13 30.61
N SER A 380 16.22 -33.22 31.13
CA SER A 380 15.28 -33.26 32.25
C SER A 380 15.76 -32.57 33.54
N ASP A 381 17.08 -32.47 33.76
CA ASP A 381 17.71 -31.72 34.85
C ASP A 381 17.82 -30.18 34.59
N GLY A 382 17.28 -29.70 33.47
CA GLY A 382 17.32 -28.31 33.02
C GLY A 382 18.60 -27.91 32.28
N GLY A 383 19.63 -28.76 32.26
CA GLY A 383 20.86 -28.57 31.49
C GLY A 383 20.72 -28.97 30.02
N TYR A 384 21.83 -29.26 29.34
CA TYR A 384 21.79 -29.68 27.93
C TYR A 384 22.73 -30.85 27.65
N ILE A 385 22.31 -31.75 26.75
CA ILE A 385 23.14 -32.75 26.09
C ILE A 385 23.40 -32.28 24.64
N ILE A 386 24.66 -32.35 24.21
CA ILE A 386 25.10 -31.90 22.89
C ILE A 386 25.93 -33.01 22.24
N THR A 387 25.65 -33.32 20.97
CA THR A 387 26.52 -34.19 20.16
C THR A 387 27.08 -33.47 18.94
N GLY A 388 28.22 -33.96 18.46
CA GLY A 388 28.88 -33.49 17.26
C GLY A 388 30.15 -34.28 16.98
N TYR A 389 31.23 -33.58 16.64
CA TYR A 389 32.57 -34.16 16.55
C TYR A 389 33.66 -33.22 17.06
N THR A 390 34.80 -33.81 17.42
CA THR A 390 36.05 -33.10 17.72
C THR A 390 37.19 -33.57 16.84
N LYS A 391 38.06 -32.62 16.45
CA LYS A 391 39.38 -32.86 15.84
C LYS A 391 40.52 -32.33 16.72
N SER A 392 40.22 -31.56 17.76
CA SER A 392 41.22 -31.06 18.72
C SER A 392 41.78 -32.13 19.65
N PHE A 393 41.02 -33.21 19.89
CA PHE A 393 41.34 -34.23 20.90
C PHE A 393 41.44 -35.65 20.34
N SER A 394 41.43 -35.79 19.01
CA SER A 394 41.49 -37.05 18.28
C SER A 394 42.93 -37.49 17.99
N SER A 395 43.13 -38.80 17.82
CA SER A 395 44.44 -39.33 17.39
C SER A 395 44.59 -39.25 15.85
N GLY A 396 45.81 -39.03 15.36
CA GLY A 396 46.12 -39.05 13.92
C GLY A 396 45.55 -37.89 13.08
N GLY A 397 44.66 -37.06 13.64
CA GLY A 397 43.96 -35.99 12.91
C GLY A 397 42.66 -36.45 12.23
N ASP A 398 42.13 -37.59 12.62
CA ASP A 398 40.75 -38.01 12.36
C ASP A 398 39.74 -37.12 13.11
N MET A 399 38.45 -37.43 13.05
CA MET A 399 37.40 -36.81 13.85
C MET A 399 36.75 -37.87 14.73
N ASP A 400 36.58 -37.58 16.02
CA ASP A 400 35.89 -38.45 16.98
C ASP A 400 34.49 -37.89 17.29
N LEU A 401 33.49 -38.74 17.51
CA LEU A 401 32.17 -38.32 17.97
C LEU A 401 32.29 -37.74 19.37
N TRP A 402 31.78 -36.51 19.56
CA TRP A 402 31.85 -35.81 20.84
C TRP A 402 30.47 -35.69 21.47
N LEU A 403 30.38 -35.97 22.77
CA LEU A 403 29.14 -35.93 23.56
C LEU A 403 29.39 -35.14 24.86
N ILE A 404 28.73 -33.98 24.99
CA ILE A 404 28.92 -33.00 26.06
C ILE A 404 27.62 -32.87 26.87
N LYS A 405 27.68 -33.14 28.17
CA LYS A 405 26.63 -32.78 29.13
C LYS A 405 27.00 -31.49 29.86
N THR A 406 26.02 -30.61 29.98
CA THR A 406 26.14 -29.27 30.59
C THR A 406 25.04 -29.03 31.62
N ASP A 407 25.23 -28.00 32.46
CA ASP A 407 24.15 -27.40 33.26
C ASP A 407 23.33 -26.36 32.47
N ALA A 408 22.31 -25.78 33.10
CA ALA A 408 21.40 -24.80 32.50
C ALA A 408 22.08 -23.51 32.00
N ASN A 409 23.32 -23.24 32.42
CA ASN A 409 24.12 -22.08 32.00
C ASN A 409 25.08 -22.42 30.85
N GLY A 410 25.02 -23.64 30.31
CA GLY A 410 25.99 -24.12 29.33
C GLY A 410 27.39 -24.26 29.92
N GLU A 411 27.53 -24.73 31.17
CA GLU A 411 28.84 -25.12 31.70
C GLU A 411 29.02 -26.63 31.71
N SER A 412 30.16 -27.11 31.22
CA SER A 412 30.64 -28.48 31.46
C SER A 412 31.94 -28.48 32.27
N CYS A 413 32.55 -29.64 32.45
CA CYS A 413 33.84 -29.79 33.13
C CYS A 413 35.03 -29.49 32.21
N LEU A 414 36.19 -29.23 32.82
CA LEU A 414 37.46 -29.13 32.09
C LEU A 414 37.88 -30.53 31.59
N TYR A 415 37.96 -30.70 30.29
CA TYR A 415 38.37 -31.94 29.63
C TYR A 415 39.90 -32.08 29.52
N ASN A 416 40.35 -33.33 29.44
CA ASN A 416 41.75 -33.71 29.24
C ASN A 416 42.15 -33.69 27.76
N ASP A 417 43.42 -34.03 27.47
CA ASP A 417 44.00 -34.10 26.11
C ASP A 417 43.25 -35.05 25.16
N GLY A 418 42.45 -35.99 25.68
CA GLY A 418 41.56 -36.89 24.91
C GLY A 418 40.11 -36.42 24.85
N GLY A 419 39.83 -35.16 25.20
CA GLY A 419 38.53 -34.53 25.06
C GLY A 419 37.47 -35.02 26.05
N THR A 420 37.88 -35.61 27.19
CA THR A 420 36.96 -36.22 28.17
C THR A 420 37.09 -35.65 29.58
N CYS A 421 35.97 -35.64 30.32
CA CYS A 421 35.93 -35.41 31.77
C CYS A 421 34.63 -35.96 32.38
N THR A 422 34.58 -36.08 33.70
CA THR A 422 33.35 -36.37 34.44
C THR A 422 33.47 -35.72 35.82
N GLN A 423 32.56 -34.79 36.13
CA GLN A 423 32.54 -34.07 37.41
C GLN A 423 31.34 -34.49 38.27
N ASN A 424 30.16 -34.63 37.65
CA ASN A 424 28.93 -35.16 38.23
C ASN A 424 27.95 -35.51 37.08
N SER A 425 26.73 -35.95 37.40
CA SER A 425 25.69 -36.31 36.41
C SER A 425 25.29 -35.18 35.46
N SER A 426 25.43 -33.92 35.87
CA SER A 426 25.05 -32.74 35.08
C SER A 426 26.24 -32.07 34.36
N LYS A 427 27.48 -32.48 34.63
CA LYS A 427 28.70 -31.97 33.97
C LYS A 427 29.68 -33.11 33.66
N TRP A 428 29.69 -33.56 32.41
CA TRP A 428 30.62 -34.56 31.88
C TRP A 428 30.84 -34.37 30.37
N VAL A 429 31.95 -34.89 29.85
CA VAL A 429 32.28 -34.90 28.42
C VAL A 429 32.90 -36.24 28.03
N LYS A 430 32.48 -36.81 26.90
CA LYS A 430 32.93 -38.13 26.39
C LYS A 430 33.24 -38.02 24.90
N SER A 431 34.26 -38.75 24.46
CA SER A 431 34.57 -39.00 23.05
C SER A 431 34.30 -40.47 22.73
N PHE A 432 33.78 -40.73 21.53
CA PHE A 432 33.49 -42.07 21.03
C PHE A 432 34.00 -42.20 19.59
N GLY A 433 34.86 -43.17 19.33
CA GLY A 433 35.44 -43.33 18.02
C GLY A 433 36.54 -44.38 17.97
N THR A 434 37.17 -44.47 16.81
CA THR A 434 38.13 -45.47 16.36
C THR A 434 39.10 -44.82 15.37
N SER A 435 39.73 -45.59 14.47
CA SER A 435 40.51 -45.01 13.36
C SER A 435 39.58 -44.61 12.21
N GLY A 436 39.72 -43.38 11.71
CA GLY A 436 38.83 -42.78 10.71
C GLY A 436 37.82 -41.81 11.32
N ASN A 437 37.06 -41.12 10.45
CA ASN A 437 36.15 -40.05 10.87
C ASN A 437 34.81 -40.58 11.42
N ASP A 438 34.69 -40.59 12.74
CA ASP A 438 33.47 -40.84 13.51
C ASP A 438 32.80 -39.49 13.88
N TYR A 439 31.47 -39.37 13.79
CA TYR A 439 30.76 -38.14 14.17
C TYR A 439 29.29 -38.35 14.48
N GLY A 440 28.77 -37.65 15.50
CA GLY A 440 27.36 -37.65 15.86
C GLY A 440 26.59 -36.56 15.13
N ASN A 441 25.45 -36.91 14.54
CA ASN A 441 24.57 -35.97 13.83
C ASN A 441 23.32 -35.61 14.64
N SER A 442 22.83 -36.54 15.48
CA SER A 442 21.59 -36.38 16.24
C SER A 442 21.69 -37.08 17.60
N VAL A 443 21.11 -36.47 18.63
CA VAL A 443 21.05 -36.98 20.02
C VAL A 443 19.64 -36.80 20.57
N GLN A 444 19.21 -37.72 21.43
CA GLN A 444 18.04 -37.58 22.29
C GLN A 444 18.41 -37.94 23.74
N GLU A 445 17.72 -37.32 24.70
CA GLU A 445 17.51 -37.92 26.03
C GLU A 445 16.35 -38.93 25.90
N THR A 446 16.50 -40.13 26.45
CA THR A 446 15.47 -41.17 26.38
C THR A 446 14.46 -41.03 27.51
N SER A 447 13.33 -41.74 27.39
CA SER A 447 12.33 -41.91 28.45
C SER A 447 12.89 -42.46 29.78
N GLU A 448 14.10 -43.04 29.78
CA GLU A 448 14.82 -43.54 30.95
C GLU A 448 15.76 -42.49 31.60
N GLY A 449 15.98 -41.34 30.96
CA GLY A 449 16.98 -40.33 31.36
C GLY A 449 18.41 -40.63 30.84
N ASP A 450 18.55 -41.66 30.02
CA ASP A 450 19.79 -42.02 29.33
C ASP A 450 19.93 -41.25 28.00
N PHE A 451 21.04 -41.43 27.27
CA PHE A 451 21.26 -40.73 26.00
C PHE A 451 21.50 -41.69 24.84
N ILE A 452 20.89 -41.39 23.69
CA ILE A 452 21.06 -42.13 22.44
C ILE A 452 21.55 -41.17 21.36
N VAL A 453 22.62 -41.56 20.65
CA VAL A 453 23.26 -40.75 19.60
C VAL A 453 23.31 -41.55 18.30
N ALA A 454 22.94 -40.92 17.18
CA ALA A 454 23.12 -41.47 15.83
C ALA A 454 24.02 -40.58 14.97
N GLY A 455 24.76 -41.19 14.06
CA GLY A 455 25.74 -40.50 13.23
C GLY A 455 26.44 -41.41 12.23
N LYS A 456 27.72 -41.09 11.96
CA LYS A 456 28.61 -41.86 11.09
C LYS A 456 29.77 -42.47 11.88
N SER A 457 30.24 -43.64 11.44
CA SER A 457 31.58 -44.16 11.76
C SER A 457 32.53 -44.18 10.56
N GLY A 458 33.84 -44.11 10.81
CA GLY A 458 34.89 -44.46 9.86
C GLY A 458 34.94 -45.96 9.51
N ARG A 459 34.27 -46.79 10.31
CA ARG A 459 34.11 -48.24 10.13
C ARG A 459 33.06 -48.58 9.04
N ILE A 460 32.99 -49.86 8.68
CA ILE A 460 32.00 -50.43 7.77
C ILE A 460 31.29 -51.58 8.51
N PRO A 461 29.94 -51.62 8.57
CA PRO A 461 29.00 -50.59 8.09
C PRO A 461 29.20 -49.21 8.75
N SER A 462 28.78 -48.13 8.09
CA SER A 462 29.10 -46.75 8.53
C SER A 462 27.99 -46.03 9.32
N VAL A 463 26.75 -46.53 9.42
CA VAL A 463 25.74 -45.94 10.34
C VAL A 463 26.16 -46.24 11.77
N PHE A 464 26.46 -45.22 12.57
CA PHE A 464 26.94 -45.39 13.95
C PHE A 464 25.88 -44.98 14.96
N VAL A 465 25.67 -45.81 15.98
CA VAL A 465 24.78 -45.49 17.10
C VAL A 465 25.44 -45.88 18.43
N VAL A 466 25.33 -44.99 19.42
CA VAL A 466 25.83 -45.21 20.78
C VAL A 466 24.72 -44.90 21.78
N LYS A 467 24.43 -45.83 22.69
CA LYS A 467 23.63 -45.55 23.90
C LYS A 467 24.56 -45.40 25.09
N THR A 468 24.41 -44.31 25.83
CA THR A 468 25.11 -44.07 27.10
C THR A 468 24.12 -43.93 28.25
N ASN A 469 24.55 -44.26 29.46
CA ASN A 469 23.77 -43.94 30.64
C ASN A 469 23.76 -42.42 30.90
N TYR A 470 22.93 -41.96 31.85
CA TYR A 470 22.89 -40.56 32.30
C TYR A 470 24.24 -39.97 32.79
N LEU A 471 25.27 -40.79 33.05
CA LEU A 471 26.66 -40.39 33.38
C LEU A 471 27.60 -40.36 32.15
N GLY A 472 27.06 -40.61 30.95
CA GLY A 472 27.77 -40.71 29.68
C GLY A 472 28.67 -41.96 29.58
N GLU A 473 28.43 -42.99 30.38
CA GLU A 473 29.11 -44.28 30.26
C GLU A 473 28.40 -45.12 29.21
N LYS A 474 29.14 -45.65 28.22
CA LYS A 474 28.57 -46.45 27.13
C LYS A 474 27.92 -47.72 27.67
N ILE A 475 26.63 -47.89 27.35
CA ILE A 475 25.88 -49.13 27.56
C ILE A 475 26.18 -50.07 26.38
N TRP A 476 25.96 -49.58 25.15
CA TRP A 476 26.29 -50.28 23.91
C TRP A 476 26.65 -49.30 22.78
N GLU A 477 27.38 -49.80 21.78
CA GLU A 477 27.50 -49.14 20.47
C GLU A 477 27.32 -50.19 19.37
N ASN A 478 26.67 -49.84 18.28
CA ASN A 478 26.42 -50.72 17.14
C ASN A 478 26.67 -49.98 15.80
N LEU A 479 26.88 -50.78 14.76
CA LEU A 479 27.04 -50.33 13.37
C LEU A 479 25.97 -50.96 12.49
N TYR A 480 25.33 -50.17 11.63
CA TYR A 480 24.22 -50.61 10.76
C TYR A 480 24.43 -50.19 9.31
N GLY A 481 23.64 -50.79 8.42
CA GLY A 481 23.74 -50.66 6.97
C GLY A 481 24.70 -51.68 6.35
N THR A 482 25.13 -51.42 5.12
CA THR A 482 25.90 -52.38 4.30
C THR A 482 27.16 -51.81 3.65
N GLY A 483 27.35 -50.48 3.66
CA GLY A 483 28.33 -49.79 2.82
C GLY A 483 29.34 -48.92 3.59
N PRO A 484 30.39 -48.47 2.88
CA PRO A 484 31.23 -47.36 3.32
C PRO A 484 30.56 -46.02 3.01
N GLY A 485 30.46 -45.12 3.99
CA GLY A 485 29.95 -43.76 3.76
C GLY A 485 28.52 -43.51 4.22
N ASP A 486 27.79 -44.59 4.50
CA ASP A 486 26.51 -44.63 5.21
C ASP A 486 26.55 -43.76 6.46
N ARG A 487 25.40 -43.21 6.88
CA ARG A 487 25.27 -42.45 8.13
C ARG A 487 23.82 -42.36 8.59
N GLY A 488 23.61 -42.39 9.90
CA GLY A 488 22.39 -41.87 10.51
C GLY A 488 22.46 -40.35 10.50
N GLN A 489 21.45 -39.69 9.92
CA GLN A 489 21.32 -38.23 9.93
C GLN A 489 20.48 -37.79 11.14
N TYR A 490 19.42 -38.54 11.46
CA TYR A 490 18.54 -38.22 12.59
C TYR A 490 18.03 -39.47 13.31
N ILE A 491 17.79 -39.36 14.62
CA ILE A 491 17.23 -40.43 15.46
C ILE A 491 16.09 -39.89 16.35
N ILE A 492 15.07 -40.73 16.55
CA ILE A 492 13.99 -40.53 17.52
C ILE A 492 13.82 -41.80 18.37
N GLU A 493 13.44 -41.62 19.64
CA GLU A 493 12.75 -42.66 20.41
C GLU A 493 11.29 -42.73 19.93
N ARG A 494 10.77 -43.94 19.73
CA ARG A 494 9.41 -44.21 19.26
C ARG A 494 8.45 -44.42 20.43
N GLN A 495 7.16 -44.21 20.20
CA GLN A 495 6.12 -44.41 21.23
C GLN A 495 6.01 -45.85 21.78
N ASP A 496 6.61 -46.84 21.12
CA ASP A 496 6.70 -48.24 21.58
C ASP A 496 8.06 -48.60 22.23
N LEU A 497 8.87 -47.58 22.58
CA LEU A 497 10.19 -47.67 23.22
C LEU A 497 11.32 -48.28 22.36
N GLY A 498 11.14 -48.41 21.04
CA GLY A 498 12.26 -48.62 20.12
C GLY A 498 12.91 -47.30 19.69
N PHE A 499 14.01 -47.37 18.93
CA PHE A 499 14.61 -46.20 18.27
C PHE A 499 14.48 -46.29 16.75
N LEU A 500 14.29 -45.16 16.08
CA LEU A 500 14.21 -45.06 14.63
C LEU A 500 15.29 -44.11 14.10
N ILE A 501 16.16 -44.63 13.25
CA ILE A 501 17.22 -43.88 12.58
C ILE A 501 16.81 -43.66 11.13
N VAL A 502 16.92 -42.42 10.66
CA VAL A 502 16.88 -42.10 9.23
C VAL A 502 18.23 -41.58 8.77
N GLY A 503 18.59 -41.85 7.53
CA GLY A 503 19.85 -41.40 6.99
C GLY A 503 20.01 -41.75 5.52
N LYS A 504 21.24 -42.13 5.16
CA LYS A 504 21.55 -42.70 3.86
C LYS A 504 22.57 -43.83 3.94
N GLU A 505 22.49 -44.72 2.97
CA GLU A 505 23.28 -45.95 2.86
C GLU A 505 23.69 -46.22 1.42
N ASN A 506 24.87 -46.79 1.22
CA ASN A 506 25.41 -47.11 -0.10
C ASN A 506 25.42 -48.64 -0.36
N PRO A 507 24.31 -49.23 -0.85
CA PRO A 507 24.23 -50.67 -1.06
C PRO A 507 25.12 -51.12 -2.23
N ASN A 508 26.26 -51.74 -1.90
CA ASN A 508 27.23 -52.38 -2.82
C ASN A 508 28.17 -51.45 -3.63
N ASN A 509 28.46 -50.22 -3.17
CA ASN A 509 29.20 -49.19 -3.95
C ASN A 509 28.41 -48.70 -5.17
N ALA A 510 27.09 -48.52 -4.97
CA ALA A 510 26.17 -47.93 -5.93
C ALA A 510 26.02 -46.42 -5.65
N ASP A 511 24.90 -45.83 -6.07
CA ASP A 511 24.44 -44.56 -5.53
C ASP A 511 23.86 -44.73 -4.12
N ASP A 512 23.91 -43.67 -3.31
CA ASP A 512 23.31 -43.67 -1.97
C ASP A 512 21.78 -43.79 -2.07
N ASN A 513 21.16 -44.47 -1.10
CA ASN A 513 19.70 -44.58 -0.93
C ASN A 513 19.31 -44.06 0.46
N LEU A 514 18.08 -43.59 0.62
CA LEU A 514 17.53 -43.24 1.94
C LEU A 514 17.33 -44.52 2.76
N CYS A 515 17.98 -44.60 3.92
CA CYS A 515 17.79 -45.70 4.86
C CYS A 515 16.88 -45.28 6.03
N LEU A 516 16.03 -46.22 6.46
CA LEU A 516 15.22 -46.13 7.66
C LEU A 516 15.39 -47.42 8.45
N ILE A 517 16.05 -47.34 9.61
CA ILE A 517 16.47 -48.48 10.42
C ILE A 517 15.75 -48.37 11.76
N ASN A 518 15.01 -49.41 12.12
CA ASN A 518 14.32 -49.54 13.41
C ASN A 518 15.05 -50.54 14.30
N ILE A 519 15.34 -50.13 15.53
CA ILE A 519 16.09 -50.92 16.52
C ILE A 519 15.35 -50.98 17.86
N ASP A 520 15.63 -52.00 18.66
CA ASP A 520 15.14 -52.11 20.04
C ASP A 520 16.01 -51.35 21.06
N THR A 521 15.64 -51.40 22.34
CA THR A 521 16.34 -50.76 23.47
C THR A 521 17.79 -51.22 23.64
N ASP A 522 18.07 -52.45 23.20
CA ASP A 522 19.34 -53.15 23.36
C ASP A 522 20.23 -52.99 22.11
N GLY A 523 19.70 -52.34 21.06
CA GLY A 523 20.38 -52.07 19.81
C GLY A 523 20.30 -53.20 18.78
N SER A 524 19.36 -54.14 18.91
CA SER A 524 19.12 -55.15 17.88
C SER A 524 18.30 -54.54 16.73
N GLU A 525 18.65 -54.85 15.48
CA GLU A 525 17.84 -54.45 14.33
C GLU A 525 16.50 -55.22 14.31
N VAL A 526 15.40 -54.48 14.29
CA VAL A 526 14.03 -55.02 14.23
C VAL A 526 13.54 -55.10 12.78
N TRP A 527 13.79 -54.03 12.02
CA TRP A 527 13.65 -53.99 10.57
C TRP A 527 14.46 -52.84 9.97
N HIS A 528 14.80 -52.96 8.69
CA HIS A 528 15.50 -51.93 7.92
C HIS A 528 14.89 -51.84 6.51
N SER A 529 14.65 -50.62 6.05
CA SER A 529 14.09 -50.30 4.74
C SER A 529 14.96 -49.29 3.98
N LEU A 530 15.21 -49.57 2.71
CA LEU A 530 15.86 -48.67 1.76
C LEU A 530 14.84 -48.09 0.77
N TYR A 531 15.00 -46.82 0.43
CA TYR A 531 14.17 -46.11 -0.55
C TYR A 531 15.05 -45.25 -1.47
N GLY A 532 14.85 -45.41 -2.77
CA GLY A 532 15.63 -44.73 -3.79
C GLY A 532 15.53 -45.46 -5.14
N GLY A 533 16.18 -44.90 -6.15
CA GLY A 533 16.13 -45.38 -7.53
C GLY A 533 17.50 -45.67 -8.13
N GLY A 534 17.79 -45.03 -9.27
CA GLY A 534 19.01 -45.22 -10.06
C GLY A 534 19.98 -44.05 -9.97
N SER A 535 19.94 -43.30 -8.87
CA SER A 535 20.77 -42.13 -8.55
C SER A 535 20.72 -41.85 -7.06
N SER A 536 21.58 -40.97 -6.56
CA SER A 536 21.69 -40.66 -5.13
C SER A 536 20.39 -40.13 -4.53
N ASP A 537 19.94 -40.76 -3.45
CA ASP A 537 18.77 -40.39 -2.64
C ASP A 537 19.15 -40.49 -1.15
N GLY A 538 18.53 -39.69 -0.26
CA GLY A 538 18.91 -39.70 1.16
C GLY A 538 17.96 -38.93 2.07
N GLY A 539 17.80 -39.39 3.32
CA GLY A 539 16.90 -38.80 4.31
C GLY A 539 17.65 -38.05 5.41
N ASN A 540 17.18 -36.86 5.74
CA ASN A 540 17.80 -35.98 6.73
C ASN A 540 16.99 -35.86 8.03
N HIS A 541 15.67 -36.07 8.00
CA HIS A 541 14.82 -35.99 9.18
C HIS A 541 13.61 -36.93 9.11
N VAL A 542 13.19 -37.48 10.25
CA VAL A 542 11.98 -38.32 10.39
C VAL A 542 11.13 -37.85 11.57
N SER A 543 9.81 -37.97 11.45
CA SER A 543 8.86 -37.73 12.53
C SER A 543 7.74 -38.79 12.50
N GLU A 544 7.28 -39.21 13.68
CA GLU A 544 6.01 -39.96 13.81
C GLU A 544 4.81 -39.07 13.46
N VAL A 545 3.73 -39.66 12.96
CA VAL A 545 2.50 -38.93 12.58
C VAL A 545 1.24 -39.57 13.16
N SER A 546 0.22 -38.75 13.38
CA SER A 546 -1.01 -39.06 14.12
C SER A 546 -1.81 -40.24 13.55
N GLY A 547 -1.80 -40.41 12.23
CA GLY A 547 -2.41 -41.55 11.52
C GLY A 547 -1.60 -42.84 11.54
N GLY A 548 -0.42 -42.85 12.17
CA GLY A 548 0.51 -43.97 12.23
C GLY A 548 1.55 -43.98 11.10
N GLY A 549 2.71 -44.57 11.42
CA GLY A 549 3.90 -44.56 10.56
C GLY A 549 4.67 -43.25 10.66
N PHE A 550 5.50 -42.98 9.66
CA PHE A 550 6.50 -41.92 9.72
C PHE A 550 6.50 -41.04 8.48
N ILE A 551 6.74 -39.75 8.66
CA ILE A 551 6.98 -38.77 7.58
C ILE A 551 8.46 -38.36 7.59
N ILE A 552 9.08 -38.34 6.41
CA ILE A 552 10.52 -38.18 6.23
C ILE A 552 10.82 -37.04 5.26
N ALA A 553 11.78 -36.18 5.62
CA ALA A 553 12.36 -35.17 4.73
C ALA A 553 13.74 -35.62 4.25
N GLY A 554 14.06 -35.32 3.00
CA GLY A 554 15.34 -35.65 2.39
C GLY A 554 15.57 -34.99 1.04
N SER A 555 16.42 -35.61 0.24
CA SER A 555 16.75 -35.25 -1.14
C SER A 555 16.63 -36.49 -2.04
N THR A 556 16.20 -36.30 -3.27
CA THR A 556 16.17 -37.36 -4.30
C THR A 556 16.59 -36.87 -5.66
N LYS A 557 17.56 -37.54 -6.27
CA LYS A 557 17.89 -37.40 -7.69
C LYS A 557 17.12 -38.38 -8.56
N SER A 558 16.61 -39.47 -7.98
CA SER A 558 15.88 -40.52 -8.72
C SER A 558 14.45 -40.17 -9.12
N TYR A 559 13.78 -39.27 -8.40
CA TYR A 559 12.35 -38.94 -8.60
C TYR A 559 12.08 -37.45 -8.88
N GLY A 560 13.13 -36.69 -9.17
CA GLY A 560 13.11 -35.24 -9.36
C GLY A 560 12.73 -34.75 -10.77
N ASN A 561 12.69 -33.43 -10.93
CA ASN A 561 12.37 -32.70 -12.17
C ASN A 561 13.62 -32.22 -12.94
N GLY A 562 14.78 -32.86 -12.76
CA GLY A 562 16.01 -32.41 -13.40
C GLY A 562 17.14 -33.45 -13.44
N ASN A 563 18.37 -32.96 -13.30
CA ASN A 563 19.60 -33.76 -13.16
C ASN A 563 20.27 -33.55 -11.79
N TRP A 564 19.57 -32.92 -10.86
CA TRP A 564 20.00 -32.54 -9.52
C TRP A 564 19.04 -33.13 -8.50
N ASP A 565 19.32 -32.95 -7.21
CA ASP A 565 18.44 -33.46 -6.16
C ASP A 565 17.19 -32.56 -6.02
N ASP A 566 15.99 -33.14 -5.98
CA ASP A 566 14.76 -32.46 -5.55
C ASP A 566 14.55 -32.65 -4.03
N MET A 567 13.85 -31.72 -3.37
CA MET A 567 13.45 -31.90 -1.98
C MET A 567 12.40 -33.02 -1.88
N TRP A 568 12.69 -34.02 -1.06
CA TRP A 568 11.92 -35.26 -0.98
C TRP A 568 11.09 -35.35 0.30
N LEU A 569 9.81 -35.71 0.16
CA LEU A 569 8.90 -36.01 1.26
C LEU A 569 8.35 -37.43 1.08
N VAL A 570 8.64 -38.31 2.05
CA VAL A 570 8.24 -39.73 2.01
C VAL A 570 7.36 -40.07 3.21
N LYS A 571 6.18 -40.65 2.95
CA LYS A 571 5.32 -41.27 3.98
C LYS A 571 5.52 -42.77 3.98
N THR A 572 5.69 -43.32 5.18
CA THR A 572 5.87 -44.75 5.41
C THR A 572 4.88 -45.27 6.46
N SER A 573 4.61 -46.57 6.43
CA SER A 573 3.85 -47.28 7.47
C SER A 573 4.70 -47.52 8.72
N THR A 574 4.06 -47.96 9.81
CA THR A 574 4.76 -48.34 11.06
C THR A 574 5.77 -49.48 10.89
N GLY A 575 5.66 -50.27 9.81
CA GLY A 575 6.58 -51.34 9.44
C GLY A 575 7.55 -50.98 8.31
N GLY A 576 7.84 -49.70 8.09
CA GLY A 576 8.86 -49.27 7.12
C GLY A 576 8.52 -49.58 5.65
N SER A 577 7.24 -49.67 5.29
CA SER A 577 6.84 -49.74 3.87
C SER A 577 6.44 -48.35 3.38
N MET A 578 6.93 -47.92 2.21
CA MET A 578 6.52 -46.65 1.60
C MET A 578 5.02 -46.71 1.24
N GLU A 579 4.27 -45.69 1.65
CA GLU A 579 2.86 -45.52 1.30
C GLU A 579 2.70 -44.55 0.13
N TRP A 580 3.43 -43.44 0.16
CA TRP A 580 3.56 -42.48 -0.93
C TRP A 580 4.83 -41.64 -0.79
N GLN A 581 5.20 -40.96 -1.88
CA GLN A 581 6.29 -40.01 -1.93
C GLN A 581 5.92 -38.78 -2.78
N LYS A 582 6.59 -37.66 -2.53
CA LYS A 582 6.42 -36.38 -3.22
C LYS A 582 7.78 -35.69 -3.37
N THR A 583 7.96 -35.00 -4.49
CA THR A 583 9.13 -34.16 -4.78
C THR A 583 8.68 -32.72 -4.96
N TYR A 584 9.53 -31.79 -4.52
CA TYR A 584 9.39 -30.35 -4.72
C TYR A 584 10.74 -29.80 -5.16
N GLY A 585 10.75 -29.03 -6.25
CA GLY A 585 11.97 -28.47 -6.82
C GLY A 585 11.83 -28.14 -8.29
N GLY A 586 12.96 -27.90 -8.94
CA GLY A 586 13.05 -27.42 -10.31
C GLY A 586 14.23 -28.02 -11.08
N ASN A 587 15.06 -27.15 -11.66
CA ASN A 587 16.17 -27.56 -12.55
C ASN A 587 17.53 -27.65 -11.83
N TYR A 588 17.57 -27.40 -10.52
CA TYR A 588 18.77 -27.28 -9.68
C TYR A 588 18.56 -28.00 -8.33
N THR A 589 19.46 -27.83 -7.35
CA THR A 589 19.44 -28.62 -6.12
C THR A 589 18.48 -28.08 -5.06
N GLU A 590 17.52 -28.92 -4.67
CA GLU A 590 16.63 -28.74 -3.53
C GLU A 590 16.91 -29.79 -2.43
N ILE A 591 16.86 -29.37 -1.17
CA ILE A 591 17.24 -30.19 -0.01
C ILE A 591 16.18 -30.07 1.07
N GLY A 592 15.56 -31.19 1.48
CA GLY A 592 14.72 -31.27 2.67
C GLY A 592 15.54 -31.65 3.90
N ASN A 593 15.55 -30.77 4.92
CA ASN A 593 16.33 -30.95 6.16
C ASN A 593 15.45 -31.09 7.42
N TYR A 594 14.15 -30.80 7.35
CA TYR A 594 13.20 -31.02 8.45
C TYR A 594 11.76 -31.17 7.96
N VAL A 595 10.97 -31.97 8.68
CA VAL A 595 9.52 -32.11 8.48
C VAL A 595 8.81 -32.43 9.79
N HIS A 596 7.59 -31.93 9.94
CA HIS A 596 6.59 -32.46 10.89
C HIS A 596 5.17 -32.34 10.35
N GLU A 597 4.23 -33.05 10.99
CA GLU A 597 2.78 -32.91 10.78
C GLU A 597 2.27 -31.62 11.45
N LYS A 598 1.52 -30.80 10.70
CA LYS A 598 0.94 -29.55 11.19
C LYS A 598 -0.28 -29.81 12.07
N VAL A 599 -0.48 -29.00 13.10
CA VAL A 599 -1.70 -29.00 13.93
C VAL A 599 -2.96 -28.70 13.09
N SER A 600 -2.83 -27.89 12.04
CA SER A 600 -3.90 -27.59 11.06
C SER A 600 -4.09 -28.67 9.97
N GLY A 601 -3.28 -29.72 9.98
CA GLY A 601 -3.35 -30.84 9.05
C GLY A 601 -2.42 -30.73 7.83
N GLY A 602 -2.02 -31.89 7.30
CA GLY A 602 -0.92 -32.01 6.34
C GLY A 602 0.46 -31.76 6.97
N TYR A 603 1.49 -31.57 6.14
CA TYR A 603 2.89 -31.49 6.59
C TYR A 603 3.53 -30.16 6.26
N ILE A 604 4.52 -29.75 7.06
CA ILE A 604 5.42 -28.65 6.71
C ILE A 604 6.84 -29.20 6.61
N ILE A 605 7.48 -28.96 5.47
CA ILE A 605 8.85 -29.40 5.17
C ILE A 605 9.70 -28.17 4.85
N THR A 606 10.97 -28.20 5.27
CA THR A 606 11.91 -27.08 5.05
C THR A 606 13.34 -27.55 4.82
N GLY A 607 14.09 -26.72 4.11
CA GLY A 607 15.53 -26.85 3.90
C GLY A 607 16.00 -25.77 2.92
N SER A 608 16.67 -26.13 1.82
CA SER A 608 17.26 -25.14 0.88
C SER A 608 16.87 -25.42 -0.57
N THR A 609 16.92 -24.40 -1.44
CA THR A 609 16.59 -24.46 -2.87
C THR A 609 17.57 -23.62 -3.69
N GLU A 610 18.01 -24.11 -4.85
CA GLU A 610 18.70 -23.32 -5.88
C GLU A 610 17.73 -22.85 -6.99
N SER A 611 16.58 -23.53 -7.15
CA SER A 611 15.60 -23.24 -8.21
C SER A 611 14.70 -22.03 -7.93
N ASN A 612 14.58 -21.57 -6.68
CA ASN A 612 13.63 -20.51 -6.27
C ASN A 612 14.26 -19.55 -5.27
N GLY A 613 14.32 -18.24 -5.55
CA GLY A 613 14.81 -17.29 -4.56
C GLY A 613 15.38 -16.00 -5.11
N GLN A 614 16.31 -15.40 -4.34
CA GLN A 614 17.10 -14.23 -4.70
C GLN A 614 18.60 -14.57 -4.85
N GLY A 615 19.06 -15.66 -4.21
CA GLY A 615 20.47 -16.04 -4.12
C GLY A 615 20.87 -17.20 -5.04
N LEU A 616 22.01 -17.84 -4.73
CA LEU A 616 22.34 -19.15 -5.28
C LEU A 616 21.60 -20.26 -4.51
N TYR A 617 21.47 -20.09 -3.20
CA TYR A 617 20.59 -20.88 -2.36
C TYR A 617 19.75 -19.96 -1.49
N ASP A 618 18.45 -20.22 -1.42
CA ASP A 618 17.55 -19.65 -0.42
C ASP A 618 17.08 -20.75 0.54
N ILE A 619 16.67 -20.36 1.76
CA ILE A 619 15.90 -21.21 2.66
C ILE A 619 14.51 -21.42 2.06
N TRP A 620 14.03 -22.66 2.00
CA TRP A 620 12.69 -22.98 1.49
C TRP A 620 11.79 -23.56 2.57
N VAL A 621 10.52 -23.18 2.54
CA VAL A 621 9.45 -23.77 3.36
C VAL A 621 8.29 -24.13 2.44
N VAL A 622 7.87 -25.40 2.44
CA VAL A 622 6.72 -25.90 1.68
C VAL A 622 5.66 -26.42 2.67
N SER A 623 4.43 -25.93 2.54
CA SER A 623 3.27 -26.31 3.35
C SER A 623 2.31 -27.14 2.51
N THR A 624 1.94 -28.32 3.00
CA THR A 624 1.28 -29.37 2.19
C THR A 624 -0.04 -29.84 2.79
N ASP A 625 -0.84 -30.58 2.02
CA ASP A 625 -2.00 -31.34 2.49
C ASP A 625 -1.61 -32.72 3.07
N TYR A 626 -2.59 -33.47 3.60
CA TYR A 626 -2.39 -34.82 4.16
C TYR A 626 -1.93 -35.89 3.14
N THR A 627 -1.96 -35.58 1.85
CA THR A 627 -1.42 -36.44 0.77
C THR A 627 -0.10 -35.90 0.21
N GLY A 628 0.45 -34.82 0.78
CA GLY A 628 1.69 -34.20 0.38
C GLY A 628 1.58 -33.32 -0.89
N ASN A 629 0.41 -32.88 -1.33
CA ASN A 629 0.35 -31.83 -2.36
C ASN A 629 0.72 -30.49 -1.74
N GLU A 630 1.49 -29.66 -2.45
CA GLU A 630 1.77 -28.29 -2.02
C GLU A 630 0.49 -27.44 -1.99
N ILE A 631 0.30 -26.69 -0.90
CA ILE A 631 -0.73 -25.67 -0.73
C ILE A 631 -0.12 -24.29 -1.01
N TYR A 632 1.07 -24.04 -0.44
CA TYR A 632 1.92 -22.89 -0.72
C TYR A 632 3.36 -23.18 -0.28
N SER A 633 4.29 -22.37 -0.78
CA SER A 633 5.66 -22.31 -0.30
C SER A 633 6.15 -20.87 -0.19
N GLN A 634 7.26 -20.64 0.53
CA GLN A 634 7.96 -19.36 0.63
C GLN A 634 9.47 -19.58 0.70
N THR A 635 10.24 -18.71 0.04
CA THR A 635 11.72 -18.67 0.14
C THR A 635 12.18 -17.51 1.02
N PHE A 636 13.30 -17.71 1.72
CA PHE A 636 13.92 -16.72 2.60
C PHE A 636 15.43 -16.66 2.34
N GLY A 637 15.91 -15.51 1.87
CA GLY A 637 17.30 -15.28 1.53
C GLY A 637 17.49 -13.88 0.96
N GLY A 638 18.74 -13.57 0.65
CA GLY A 638 19.17 -12.41 -0.12
C GLY A 638 19.95 -12.86 -1.36
N ASN A 639 20.89 -12.05 -1.83
CA ASN A 639 21.57 -12.28 -3.12
C ASN A 639 22.79 -13.23 -3.03
N MET A 640 22.97 -13.96 -1.92
CA MET A 640 24.10 -14.87 -1.67
C MET A 640 23.60 -16.25 -1.16
N ASP A 641 24.42 -17.02 -0.46
CA ASP A 641 24.04 -18.34 0.07
C ASP A 641 23.26 -18.19 1.38
N ASP A 642 22.00 -18.64 1.40
CA ASP A 642 21.16 -18.73 2.60
C ASP A 642 20.62 -20.16 2.71
N LYS A 643 20.99 -20.89 3.77
CA LYS A 643 20.69 -22.32 3.89
C LYS A 643 20.15 -22.70 5.25
N ALA A 644 19.02 -23.39 5.26
CA ALA A 644 18.49 -24.05 6.44
C ALA A 644 19.09 -25.45 6.53
N LEU A 645 19.93 -25.63 7.54
CA LEU A 645 20.66 -26.88 7.78
C LEU A 645 19.84 -27.85 8.63
N ARG A 646 18.88 -27.34 9.40
CA ARG A 646 18.00 -28.13 10.29
C ARG A 646 16.75 -27.29 10.62
N GLY A 647 15.66 -27.95 10.99
CA GLY A 647 14.47 -27.31 11.57
C GLY A 647 14.02 -28.00 12.86
N SER A 648 13.13 -27.35 13.61
CA SER A 648 12.57 -27.85 14.86
C SER A 648 11.14 -27.32 15.03
N LYS A 649 10.47 -27.66 16.13
CA LYS A 649 9.16 -27.11 16.48
C LYS A 649 9.18 -26.47 17.86
N SER A 650 8.41 -25.40 18.03
CA SER A 650 8.07 -24.87 19.35
C SER A 650 7.00 -25.72 20.04
N ASP A 651 6.74 -25.44 21.32
CA ASP A 651 5.76 -26.17 22.15
C ASP A 651 4.33 -26.08 21.60
N ASN A 652 4.01 -24.99 20.89
CA ASN A 652 2.74 -24.75 20.19
C ASN A 652 2.77 -25.18 18.70
N GLY A 653 3.84 -25.82 18.22
CA GLY A 653 3.91 -26.39 16.87
C GLY A 653 4.25 -25.41 15.74
N GLU A 654 4.90 -24.29 16.05
CA GLU A 654 5.42 -23.35 15.05
C GLU A 654 6.76 -23.86 14.50
N LEU A 655 7.01 -23.68 13.21
CA LEU A 655 8.25 -24.13 12.58
C LEU A 655 9.41 -23.20 12.95
N LEU A 656 10.42 -23.77 13.61
CA LEU A 656 11.73 -23.17 13.85
C LEU A 656 12.71 -23.63 12.76
N ILE A 657 13.49 -22.71 12.20
CA ILE A 657 14.47 -23.00 11.14
C ILE A 657 15.82 -22.46 11.57
N ILE A 658 16.88 -23.27 11.40
CA ILE A 658 18.25 -22.88 11.76
C ILE A 658 19.23 -23.26 10.66
N GLY A 659 20.23 -22.42 10.46
CA GLY A 659 21.26 -22.66 9.46
C GLY A 659 22.29 -21.54 9.40
N TYR A 660 22.55 -21.03 8.20
CA TYR A 660 23.42 -19.87 8.01
C TYR A 660 22.93 -18.95 6.90
N THR A 661 23.43 -17.72 6.93
CA THR A 661 23.26 -16.68 5.92
C THR A 661 24.62 -16.09 5.57
N SER A 662 24.94 -16.02 4.28
CA SER A 662 25.99 -15.15 3.75
C SER A 662 25.42 -13.81 3.27
N SER A 663 24.08 -13.68 3.16
CA SER A 663 23.39 -12.47 2.69
C SER A 663 23.21 -11.37 3.74
N PHE A 664 23.07 -11.74 5.02
CA PHE A 664 22.71 -10.82 6.10
C PHE A 664 23.69 -10.95 7.28
N GLY A 665 24.45 -9.90 7.60
CA GLY A 665 25.36 -9.97 8.73
C GLY A 665 26.61 -9.10 8.62
N ASN A 666 27.64 -9.50 9.38
CA ASN A 666 28.83 -8.69 9.66
C ASN A 666 30.16 -9.26 9.15
N GLY A 667 30.17 -10.27 8.27
CA GLY A 667 31.43 -10.77 7.71
C GLY A 667 31.29 -11.90 6.69
N GLY A 668 31.55 -13.13 7.15
CA GLY A 668 31.29 -14.35 6.39
C GLY A 668 29.88 -14.86 6.69
N ASP A 669 29.74 -16.17 6.86
CA ASP A 669 28.46 -16.77 7.27
C ASP A 669 28.08 -16.34 8.70
N ASP A 670 26.86 -15.83 8.92
CA ASP A 670 26.25 -15.71 10.25
C ASP A 670 25.20 -16.83 10.45
N VAL A 671 24.90 -17.23 11.69
CA VAL A 671 23.79 -18.16 11.97
C VAL A 671 22.46 -17.47 11.69
N LEU A 672 21.66 -18.00 10.77
CA LEU A 672 20.29 -17.53 10.53
C LEU A 672 19.28 -18.39 11.31
N PHE A 673 18.50 -17.74 12.18
CA PHE A 673 17.38 -18.33 12.92
C PHE A 673 16.06 -17.68 12.47
N ILE A 674 15.09 -18.49 12.04
CA ILE A 674 13.75 -18.05 11.63
C ILE A 674 12.70 -18.79 12.44
N LYS A 675 11.63 -18.09 12.81
CA LYS A 675 10.40 -18.65 13.36
C LYS A 675 9.22 -18.26 12.45
N ILE A 676 8.61 -19.27 11.83
CA ILE A 676 7.51 -19.13 10.86
C ILE A 676 6.19 -18.88 11.58
N ASP A 677 5.36 -17.98 11.05
CA ASP A 677 3.99 -17.77 11.54
C ASP A 677 3.08 -18.92 11.04
N PRO A 678 2.50 -19.75 11.93
CA PRO A 678 1.61 -20.85 11.52
C PRO A 678 0.28 -20.38 10.91
N ASN A 679 -0.07 -19.10 11.07
CA ASN A 679 -1.31 -18.49 10.57
C ASN A 679 -1.12 -17.80 9.20
N TYR A 680 0.11 -17.70 8.69
CA TYR A 680 0.38 -17.01 7.42
C TYR A 680 -0.17 -17.78 6.22
N HIS A 681 -0.99 -17.10 5.41
CA HIS A 681 -1.58 -17.62 4.18
C HIS A 681 -1.37 -16.57 3.06
N PRO A 682 -0.56 -16.86 2.02
CA PRO A 682 -0.08 -15.87 1.04
C PRO A 682 -1.12 -15.27 0.08
#